data_AF-A0A317QP81-F1
#
_entry.id   AF-A0A317QP81-F1
#
_cell.length_a   1.000
_cell.length_b   1.000
_cell.length_c   1.000
_cell.angle_alpha   90.00
_cell.angle_beta   90.00
_cell.angle_gamma   90.00
#
_symmetry.space_group_name_H-M   'P 1'
#
loop_
_entity.id
_entity.type
_entity.pdbx_description
1 polymer ?
#
loop_
_entity_poly.entity_id
_entity_poly.type
_entity_poly.pdbx_seq_one_letter_code
_entity_poly.pdbx_strand_id
1 'polypeptide(L)'
;MRRVLEKVVVWRPRVAPGNREIPAHLKLAILARGRIAVPPASVSSLIEAARRRGATWPDRLRAPLEQLSSALPLTVELFLIQRAGMTADEIDEAITGYLMLRKAQEYPRSAAVEWQRVLVRSNEDRAALEQALALDVSRLFVRSRVQLDARTAAPQHLLLAYVYLPAGLQRYLRADPNLTSPLLPAPVFPTPTRLDKVPAMPPLEGRTDPHDELHLRAGPSAGTDPARPPAASLGVLAGHQGRVAILDKASTTDPDGSSRTWYQVKLEEPLSVSKDLVSKGNVQRKLLPAGQLAWLSAGGISIAAAPWDAFRRDLREWETTLPLMTPLAERITMLRQRSHKSNLPFDEVIGAAPGKIYQDKLAYQAGRWQMFLDYEAVIAPDGRWVDLQHLLVGLDALARPERPVTVTRALVASFDIGTNWAAATWSGDLGAGVADSLTEGTGAWDSYANPRTLADRIGFFLQSRAAEWDLLGDLDPWGIRPILAERNDVTSIDDLLSLYYEDLVEPVLDLSIQAPSPAGRRIAMTPSVRRRADAIRRFLAHYGFTFPPEVSNAAAPEDVWRDLVENFRVLETQPATRRIRREISQFTTIWLVRRNATTYLSTSKDDPVLNSTIDEATRYFLYWLEQEAIWHDVNTRENTQ
;
A
#
# COMPACT_ATOMS: atom_id res chain seq x y z
N MET A 1 40.20 -14.36 3.48
CA MET A 1 39.45 -15.08 4.53
C MET A 1 38.14 -15.56 3.91
N ARG A 2 37.84 -16.86 3.90
CA ARG A 2 36.58 -17.37 3.31
C ARG A 2 35.42 -17.07 4.24
N ARG A 3 34.27 -16.68 3.68
CA ARG A 3 33.03 -16.47 4.45
C ARG A 3 32.47 -17.83 4.85
N VAL A 4 31.71 -17.89 5.93
CA VAL A 4 31.14 -19.14 6.44
C VAL A 4 29.63 -19.01 6.49
N LEU A 5 28.90 -20.01 5.98
CA LEU A 5 27.44 -20.04 6.06
C LEU A 5 26.94 -19.83 7.49
N GLU A 6 25.99 -18.91 7.65
CA GLU A 6 25.28 -18.66 8.90
C GLU A 6 24.16 -19.69 9.06
N LYS A 7 23.99 -20.21 10.29
CA LYS A 7 22.93 -21.17 10.73
C LYS A 7 22.50 -22.17 9.64
N VAL A 8 23.23 -23.29 9.53
CA VAL A 8 22.85 -24.43 8.65
C VAL A 8 21.65 -25.17 9.23
N VAL A 9 20.52 -25.12 8.52
CA VAL A 9 19.32 -25.92 8.83
C VAL A 9 19.48 -27.29 8.18
N VAL A 10 19.29 -28.34 8.99
CA VAL A 10 19.37 -29.74 8.55
C VAL A 10 18.00 -30.35 8.64
N TRP A 11 17.55 -30.99 7.57
CA TRP A 11 16.38 -31.84 7.61
C TRP A 11 16.83 -33.25 8.01
N ARG A 12 16.81 -33.59 9.32
CA ARG A 12 17.16 -34.95 9.82
C ARG A 12 15.94 -35.90 9.81
N PRO A 13 16.09 -37.22 9.55
CA PRO A 13 17.08 -37.92 8.71
C PRO A 13 16.43 -38.55 7.45
N ARG A 14 17.03 -38.34 6.27
CA ARG A 14 16.57 -38.87 4.95
C ARG A 14 17.66 -39.71 4.27
N VAL A 15 18.06 -40.84 4.86
CA VAL A 15 19.30 -41.53 4.42
C VAL A 15 19.18 -43.06 4.17
N ALA A 16 18.05 -43.74 4.47
CA ALA A 16 17.73 -45.12 4.03
C ALA A 16 16.27 -45.53 4.39
N PRO A 17 15.68 -46.62 3.82
CA PRO A 17 14.25 -46.90 3.81
C PRO A 17 13.71 -47.48 5.14
N GLY A 18 12.72 -46.79 5.70
CA GLY A 18 11.95 -47.18 6.89
C GLY A 18 11.83 -45.99 7.87
N ASN A 19 10.70 -45.30 8.05
CA ASN A 19 9.32 -45.51 7.61
C ASN A 19 8.66 -44.16 7.27
N ARG A 20 8.89 -43.67 6.06
CA ARG A 20 7.97 -42.77 5.36
C ARG A 20 8.30 -42.83 3.87
N GLU A 21 7.36 -43.29 3.06
CA GLU A 21 7.48 -43.22 1.60
C GLU A 21 7.57 -41.76 1.18
N ILE A 22 8.72 -41.38 0.62
CA ILE A 22 8.80 -40.16 -0.17
C ILE A 22 8.14 -40.52 -1.51
N PRO A 23 7.11 -39.78 -1.94
CA PRO A 23 6.43 -40.12 -3.18
C PRO A 23 7.44 -40.20 -4.33
N ALA A 24 7.41 -41.30 -5.09
CA ALA A 24 8.34 -41.56 -6.19
C ALA A 24 8.34 -40.46 -7.29
N HIS A 25 7.36 -39.56 -7.27
CA HIS A 25 7.27 -38.43 -8.18
C HIS A 25 8.18 -37.24 -7.82
N LEU A 26 8.78 -37.19 -6.62
CA LEU A 26 9.68 -36.11 -6.23
C LEU A 26 11.10 -36.36 -6.77
N LYS A 27 11.55 -35.53 -7.73
CA LYS A 27 12.82 -35.67 -8.45
C LYS A 27 14.08 -35.35 -7.59
N LEU A 28 13.97 -34.42 -6.64
CA LEU A 28 15.06 -33.90 -5.80
C LEU A 28 14.62 -33.75 -4.33
N ALA A 29 15.52 -34.02 -3.38
CA ALA A 29 15.25 -33.85 -1.94
C ALA A 29 16.28 -32.97 -1.22
N ILE A 30 15.85 -31.93 -0.51
CA ILE A 30 16.73 -31.04 0.26
C ILE A 30 17.24 -31.76 1.51
N LEU A 31 18.56 -31.76 1.72
CA LEU A 31 19.25 -32.33 2.89
C LEU A 31 19.65 -31.25 3.90
N ALA A 32 20.18 -30.13 3.41
CA ALA A 32 20.55 -28.97 4.22
C ALA A 32 20.48 -27.66 3.43
N ARG A 33 20.36 -26.57 4.17
CA ARG A 33 20.29 -25.19 3.68
C ARG A 33 21.15 -24.31 4.57
N GLY A 34 21.97 -23.48 3.95
CA GLY A 34 22.65 -22.37 4.61
C GLY A 34 22.24 -21.06 3.94
N ARG A 35 22.22 -19.99 4.73
CA ARG A 35 21.95 -18.64 4.24
C ARG A 35 23.07 -17.72 4.71
N ILE A 36 23.34 -16.68 3.93
CA ILE A 36 24.29 -15.63 4.29
C ILE A 36 23.99 -14.37 3.48
N ALA A 37 24.14 -13.20 4.10
CA ALA A 37 24.16 -11.95 3.39
C ALA A 37 25.57 -11.71 2.81
N VAL A 38 25.64 -11.48 1.50
CA VAL A 38 26.92 -11.26 0.79
C VAL A 38 26.85 -9.97 -0.03
N PRO A 39 27.96 -9.22 -0.21
CA PRO A 39 27.96 -8.07 -1.09
C PRO A 39 27.71 -8.52 -2.53
N PRO A 40 27.16 -7.66 -3.40
CA PRO A 40 26.88 -8.00 -4.79
C PRO A 40 28.07 -8.57 -5.57
N ALA A 41 29.28 -8.09 -5.29
CA ALA A 41 30.51 -8.61 -5.89
C ALA A 41 30.73 -10.13 -5.66
N SER A 42 30.22 -10.67 -4.54
CA SER A 42 30.34 -12.11 -4.20
C SER A 42 29.37 -13.01 -4.97
N VAL A 43 28.43 -12.44 -5.73
CA VAL A 43 27.47 -13.21 -6.55
C VAL A 43 27.69 -13.02 -8.05
N SER A 44 28.84 -12.47 -8.44
CA SER A 44 29.23 -12.32 -9.84
C SER A 44 29.14 -13.64 -10.62
N SER A 45 29.55 -14.76 -10.02
CA SER A 45 29.45 -16.08 -10.68
C SER A 45 28.01 -16.50 -10.99
N LEU A 46 27.04 -16.11 -10.15
CA LEU A 46 25.62 -16.35 -10.36
C LEU A 46 25.07 -15.49 -11.51
N ILE A 47 25.53 -14.25 -11.60
CA ILE A 47 25.20 -13.32 -12.69
C ILE A 47 25.79 -13.83 -14.01
N GLU A 48 27.02 -14.33 -14.02
CA GLU A 48 27.60 -14.96 -15.22
C GLU A 48 26.87 -16.26 -15.61
N ALA A 49 26.39 -17.02 -14.63
CA ALA A 49 25.53 -18.17 -14.90
C ALA A 49 24.19 -17.72 -15.52
N ALA A 50 23.63 -16.59 -15.10
CA ALA A 50 22.45 -15.98 -15.72
C ALA A 50 22.69 -15.63 -17.19
N ARG A 51 23.81 -14.94 -17.50
CA ARG A 51 24.20 -14.61 -18.88
C ARG A 51 24.30 -15.85 -19.76
N ARG A 52 24.95 -16.91 -19.25
CA ARG A 52 25.07 -18.18 -19.98
C ARG A 52 23.74 -18.88 -20.22
N ARG A 53 22.73 -18.65 -19.36
CA ARG A 53 21.34 -19.09 -19.56
C ARG A 53 20.52 -18.16 -20.46
N GLY A 54 21.12 -17.11 -21.02
CA GLY A 54 20.46 -16.17 -21.93
C GLY A 54 19.77 -14.98 -21.25
N ALA A 55 20.03 -14.72 -19.96
CA ALA A 55 19.50 -13.53 -19.30
C ALA A 55 20.19 -12.26 -19.84
N THR A 56 19.41 -11.30 -20.35
CA THR A 56 19.94 -10.04 -20.93
C THR A 56 20.01 -8.89 -19.93
N TRP A 57 19.35 -9.01 -18.77
CA TRP A 57 19.32 -7.94 -17.77
C TRP A 57 20.70 -7.55 -17.20
N PRO A 58 21.68 -8.47 -16.99
CA PRO A 58 22.97 -8.07 -16.42
C PRO A 58 23.70 -7.03 -17.27
N ASP A 59 23.60 -7.15 -18.60
CA ASP A 59 24.26 -6.27 -19.56
C ASP A 59 23.51 -4.94 -19.76
N ARG A 60 22.28 -4.89 -19.27
CA ARG A 60 21.40 -3.72 -19.37
C ARG A 60 21.46 -2.85 -18.11
N LEU A 61 22.15 -3.26 -17.06
CA LEU A 61 22.26 -2.45 -15.84
C LEU A 61 22.90 -1.08 -16.13
N ARG A 62 22.23 -0.02 -15.69
CA ARG A 62 22.70 1.38 -15.75
C ARG A 62 23.71 1.70 -14.65
N ALA A 63 23.69 0.92 -13.57
CA ALA A 63 24.52 1.08 -12.40
C ALA A 63 25.04 -0.30 -11.93
N PRO A 64 26.24 -0.38 -11.35
CA PRO A 64 26.72 -1.59 -10.68
C PRO A 64 25.72 -2.10 -9.64
N LEU A 65 25.63 -3.41 -9.46
CA LEU A 65 24.67 -4.02 -8.51
C LEU A 65 24.96 -3.59 -7.06
N GLU A 66 26.20 -3.21 -6.76
CA GLU A 66 26.68 -2.61 -5.52
C GLU A 66 25.99 -1.28 -5.17
N GLN A 67 25.54 -0.53 -6.18
CA GLN A 67 24.77 0.70 -5.95
C GLN A 67 23.29 0.43 -5.69
N LEU A 68 22.82 -0.79 -6.00
CA LEU A 68 21.41 -1.19 -5.86
C LEU A 68 21.13 -1.87 -4.53
N SER A 69 22.12 -2.55 -3.96
CA SER A 69 22.02 -3.15 -2.63
C SER A 69 23.40 -3.30 -1.99
N SER A 70 23.52 -2.97 -0.71
CA SER A 70 24.75 -3.20 0.06
C SER A 70 25.03 -4.69 0.31
N ALA A 71 23.98 -5.52 0.34
CA ALA A 71 24.07 -6.97 0.48
C ALA A 71 22.91 -7.70 -0.22
N LEU A 72 23.14 -8.94 -0.64
CA LEU A 72 22.17 -9.84 -1.25
C LEU A 72 22.03 -11.12 -0.41
N PRO A 73 20.80 -11.62 -0.21
CA PRO A 73 20.57 -12.86 0.52
C PRO A 73 20.94 -14.05 -0.38
N LEU A 74 22.12 -14.62 -0.14
CA LEU A 74 22.57 -15.85 -0.80
C LEU A 74 22.08 -17.06 -0.01
N THR A 75 21.39 -17.97 -0.69
CA THR A 75 21.03 -19.27 -0.15
C THR A 75 21.81 -20.37 -0.86
N VAL A 76 22.34 -21.32 -0.09
CA VAL A 76 23.00 -22.53 -0.62
C VAL A 76 22.33 -23.76 -0.03
N GLU A 77 21.93 -24.68 -0.90
CA GLU A 77 21.22 -25.90 -0.54
C GLU A 77 21.94 -27.14 -1.06
N LEU A 78 21.97 -28.17 -0.24
CA LEU A 78 22.43 -29.50 -0.59
C LEU A 78 21.23 -30.39 -0.85
N PHE A 79 21.14 -30.94 -2.05
CA PHE A 79 20.09 -31.85 -2.50
C PHE A 79 20.62 -33.28 -2.70
N LEU A 80 19.73 -34.26 -2.54
CA LEU A 80 19.86 -35.65 -2.97
C LEU A 80 19.04 -35.83 -4.26
N ILE A 81 19.67 -36.39 -5.29
CA ILE A 81 19.02 -36.78 -6.55
C ILE A 81 18.34 -38.13 -6.32
N GLN A 82 17.01 -38.15 -6.28
CA GLN A 82 16.27 -39.38 -5.91
C GLN A 82 16.05 -40.30 -7.10
N ARG A 83 15.95 -39.75 -8.31
CA ARG A 83 15.79 -40.53 -9.54
C ARG A 83 17.16 -40.72 -10.20
N ALA A 84 17.63 -41.96 -10.21
CA ALA A 84 18.86 -42.31 -10.91
C ALA A 84 18.74 -42.00 -12.41
N GLY A 85 19.83 -41.51 -13.02
CA GLY A 85 19.89 -41.24 -14.45
C GLY A 85 19.21 -39.94 -14.91
N MET A 86 18.86 -39.02 -14.00
CA MET A 86 18.35 -37.70 -14.40
C MET A 86 19.36 -36.98 -15.30
N THR A 87 18.88 -36.47 -16.44
CA THR A 87 19.70 -35.65 -17.33
C THR A 87 19.94 -34.26 -16.70
N ALA A 88 20.92 -33.52 -17.22
CA ALA A 88 21.17 -32.15 -16.79
C ALA A 88 19.91 -31.27 -16.93
N ASP A 89 19.20 -31.40 -18.07
CA ASP A 89 17.99 -30.63 -18.37
C ASP A 89 16.84 -30.95 -17.40
N GLU A 90 16.67 -32.22 -17.03
CA GLU A 90 15.63 -32.63 -16.08
C GLU A 90 15.91 -32.10 -14.66
N ILE A 91 17.18 -31.96 -14.29
CA ILE A 91 17.60 -31.34 -13.04
C ILE A 91 17.33 -29.83 -13.10
N ASP A 92 17.67 -29.18 -14.21
CA ASP A 92 17.43 -27.74 -14.42
C ASP A 92 15.94 -27.40 -14.42
N GLU A 93 15.10 -28.23 -15.05
CA GLU A 93 13.64 -28.10 -15.02
C GLU A 93 13.11 -28.22 -13.58
N ALA A 94 13.56 -29.23 -12.83
CA ALA A 94 13.13 -29.45 -11.45
C ALA A 94 13.53 -28.29 -10.53
N ILE A 95 14.75 -27.75 -10.69
CA ILE A 95 15.23 -26.58 -9.94
C ILE A 95 14.46 -25.33 -10.33
N THR A 96 14.18 -25.14 -11.62
CA THR A 96 13.41 -23.97 -12.09
C THR A 96 12.01 -23.98 -11.49
N GLY A 97 11.29 -25.10 -11.58
CA GLY A 97 9.97 -25.25 -10.96
C GLY A 97 10.00 -25.05 -9.44
N TYR A 98 11.02 -25.59 -8.77
CA TYR A 98 11.25 -25.39 -7.34
C TYR A 98 11.45 -23.92 -6.97
N LEU A 99 12.35 -23.22 -7.68
CA LEU A 99 12.67 -21.82 -7.42
C LEU A 99 11.49 -20.89 -7.77
N MET A 100 10.67 -21.23 -8.77
CA MET A 100 9.43 -20.50 -9.10
C MET A 100 8.39 -20.60 -7.98
N LEU A 101 8.11 -21.82 -7.50
CA LEU A 101 7.20 -22.03 -6.35
C LEU A 101 7.69 -21.27 -5.12
N ARG A 102 8.99 -21.35 -4.88
CA ARG A 102 9.61 -20.69 -3.75
C ARG A 102 9.65 -19.18 -3.87
N LYS A 103 9.85 -18.64 -5.08
CA LYS A 103 9.70 -17.22 -5.38
C LYS A 103 8.28 -16.78 -4.98
N ALA A 104 7.26 -17.49 -5.44
CA ALA A 104 5.87 -17.14 -5.14
C ALA A 104 5.55 -17.16 -3.64
N GLN A 105 6.17 -18.06 -2.86
CA GLN A 105 5.91 -18.23 -1.43
C GLN A 105 6.76 -17.31 -0.53
N GLU A 106 8.06 -17.22 -0.77
CA GLU A 106 9.02 -16.54 0.13
C GLU A 106 9.45 -15.16 -0.40
N TYR A 107 9.41 -14.92 -1.71
CA TYR A 107 9.93 -13.69 -2.35
C TYR A 107 9.08 -13.22 -3.54
N PRO A 108 7.75 -13.02 -3.37
CA PRO A 108 6.81 -12.82 -4.49
C PRO A 108 7.13 -11.57 -5.32
N ARG A 109 7.74 -10.56 -4.69
CA ARG A 109 8.08 -9.27 -5.31
C ARG A 109 9.48 -9.22 -5.94
N SER A 110 10.27 -10.29 -5.87
CA SER A 110 11.62 -10.29 -6.46
C SER A 110 11.58 -10.14 -7.99
N ALA A 111 12.48 -9.34 -8.56
CA ALA A 111 12.53 -9.13 -10.01
C ALA A 111 12.88 -10.43 -10.75
N ALA A 112 13.90 -11.14 -10.25
CA ALA A 112 14.39 -12.39 -10.81
C ALA A 112 15.02 -13.28 -9.73
N VAL A 113 15.28 -14.54 -10.11
CA VAL A 113 16.03 -15.50 -9.29
C VAL A 113 17.24 -15.91 -10.10
N GLU A 114 18.43 -15.66 -9.57
CA GLU A 114 19.65 -16.13 -10.20
C GLU A 114 20.27 -17.25 -9.41
N TRP A 115 20.60 -18.32 -10.11
CA TRP A 115 21.06 -19.55 -9.48
C TRP A 115 22.22 -20.16 -10.25
N GLN A 116 22.96 -21.03 -9.59
CA GLN A 116 23.93 -21.93 -10.21
C GLN A 116 23.92 -23.24 -9.43
N ARG A 117 24.22 -24.33 -10.11
CA ARG A 117 24.27 -25.64 -9.48
C ARG A 117 25.57 -26.36 -9.79
N VAL A 118 26.00 -27.23 -8.89
CA VAL A 118 27.14 -28.12 -9.10
C VAL A 118 26.73 -29.53 -8.69
N LEU A 119 26.89 -30.48 -9.61
CA LEU A 119 26.76 -31.90 -9.30
C LEU A 119 27.98 -32.33 -8.50
N VAL A 120 27.77 -32.92 -7.34
CA VAL A 120 28.85 -33.21 -6.39
C VAL A 120 29.14 -34.71 -6.40
N ARG A 121 30.25 -35.09 -7.04
CA ARG A 121 30.80 -36.45 -7.06
C ARG A 121 32.02 -36.56 -6.16
N SER A 122 32.80 -35.48 -6.04
CA SER A 122 34.01 -35.44 -5.24
C SER A 122 34.12 -34.15 -4.42
N ASN A 123 35.12 -34.09 -3.53
CA ASN A 123 35.47 -32.86 -2.82
C ASN A 123 35.96 -31.75 -3.77
N GLU A 124 36.47 -32.11 -4.96
CA GLU A 124 36.89 -31.13 -5.98
C GLU A 124 35.67 -30.40 -6.57
N ASP A 125 34.58 -31.12 -6.84
CA ASP A 125 33.33 -30.51 -7.30
C ASP A 125 32.76 -29.53 -6.27
N ARG A 126 32.81 -29.91 -4.98
CA ARG A 126 32.43 -29.00 -3.88
C ARG A 126 33.31 -27.74 -3.89
N ALA A 127 34.62 -27.92 -4.01
CA ALA A 127 35.58 -26.82 -3.99
C ALA A 127 35.35 -25.82 -5.14
N ALA A 128 34.86 -26.27 -6.30
CA ALA A 128 34.51 -25.39 -7.42
C ALA A 128 33.44 -24.36 -7.04
N LEU A 129 32.38 -24.76 -6.32
CA LEU A 129 31.35 -23.84 -5.87
C LEU A 129 31.86 -22.92 -4.74
N GLU A 130 32.66 -23.46 -3.81
CA GLU A 130 33.26 -22.66 -2.73
C GLU A 130 34.17 -21.56 -3.27
N GLN A 131 34.95 -21.87 -4.30
CA GLN A 131 35.82 -20.91 -4.97
C GLN A 131 35.00 -19.86 -5.73
N ALA A 132 33.96 -20.28 -6.47
CA ALA A 132 33.10 -19.37 -7.22
C ALA A 132 32.38 -18.34 -6.34
N LEU A 133 31.96 -18.74 -5.13
CA LEU A 133 31.21 -17.89 -4.20
C LEU A 133 32.06 -17.29 -3.06
N ALA A 134 33.36 -17.60 -3.01
CA ALA A 134 34.24 -17.29 -1.87
C ALA A 134 33.65 -17.69 -0.49
N LEU A 135 32.96 -18.83 -0.46
CA LEU A 135 32.11 -19.28 0.65
C LEU A 135 32.44 -20.72 1.06
N ASP A 136 32.62 -20.98 2.35
CA ASP A 136 32.75 -22.33 2.89
C ASP A 136 31.36 -22.98 3.03
N VAL A 137 31.13 -24.02 2.22
CA VAL A 137 29.88 -24.82 2.23
C VAL A 137 30.04 -26.17 2.91
N SER A 138 31.23 -26.47 3.47
CA SER A 138 31.55 -27.75 4.11
C SER A 138 30.59 -28.07 5.26
N ARG A 139 30.07 -27.05 5.94
CA ARG A 139 29.08 -27.21 7.00
C ARG A 139 27.78 -27.89 6.54
N LEU A 140 27.36 -27.75 5.28
CA LEU A 140 26.18 -28.43 4.74
C LEU A 140 26.37 -29.96 4.75
N PHE A 141 27.53 -30.42 4.30
CA PHE A 141 27.87 -31.84 4.22
C PHE A 141 28.06 -32.46 5.61
N VAL A 142 28.85 -31.80 6.47
CA VAL A 142 29.12 -32.27 7.83
C VAL A 142 27.82 -32.42 8.63
N ARG A 143 26.94 -31.41 8.54
CA ARG A 143 25.69 -31.38 9.30
C ARG A 143 24.66 -32.40 8.79
N SER A 144 24.62 -32.65 7.47
CA SER A 144 23.79 -33.68 6.85
C SER A 144 24.40 -35.09 6.85
N ARG A 145 25.62 -35.25 7.40
CA ARG A 145 26.37 -36.53 7.42
C ARG A 145 26.60 -37.13 6.02
N VAL A 146 26.74 -36.28 5.00
CA VAL A 146 27.03 -36.72 3.64
C VAL A 146 28.53 -36.95 3.50
N GLN A 147 28.90 -38.16 3.10
CA GLN A 147 30.26 -38.51 2.70
C GLN A 147 30.30 -38.63 1.18
N LEU A 148 31.28 -38.00 0.55
CA LEU A 148 31.47 -38.03 -0.89
C LEU A 148 32.39 -39.21 -1.22
N ASP A 149 31.86 -40.24 -1.87
CA ASP A 149 32.63 -41.38 -2.36
C ASP A 149 32.95 -41.19 -3.86
N ALA A 150 34.24 -41.04 -4.17
CA ALA A 150 34.73 -40.90 -5.54
C ALA A 150 34.50 -42.15 -6.41
N ARG A 151 34.16 -43.31 -5.82
CA ARG A 151 33.90 -44.57 -6.53
C ARG A 151 32.50 -44.68 -7.12
N THR A 152 31.56 -43.83 -6.70
CA THR A 152 30.20 -43.82 -7.23
C THR A 152 30.14 -43.17 -8.61
N ALA A 153 29.79 -43.95 -9.64
CA ALA A 153 29.78 -43.49 -11.04
C ALA A 153 28.70 -42.43 -11.35
N ALA A 154 27.61 -42.39 -10.58
CA ALA A 154 26.51 -41.44 -10.75
C ALA A 154 26.51 -40.39 -9.61
N PRO A 155 26.38 -39.08 -9.92
CA PRO A 155 26.25 -38.06 -8.89
C PRO A 155 24.95 -38.28 -8.12
N GLN A 156 25.06 -38.48 -6.80
CA GLN A 156 23.90 -38.57 -5.92
C GLN A 156 23.52 -37.21 -5.31
N HIS A 157 24.45 -36.25 -5.30
CA HIS A 157 24.27 -34.99 -4.60
C HIS A 157 24.38 -33.80 -5.53
N LEU A 158 23.65 -32.74 -5.20
CA LEU A 158 23.64 -31.47 -5.92
C LEU A 158 23.76 -30.33 -4.93
N LEU A 159 24.68 -29.40 -5.18
CA LEU A 159 24.66 -28.09 -4.53
C LEU A 159 23.94 -27.09 -5.44
N LEU A 160 22.99 -26.36 -4.87
CA LEU A 160 22.29 -25.24 -5.52
C LEU A 160 22.58 -23.97 -4.74
N ALA A 161 23.14 -22.97 -5.39
CA ALA A 161 23.28 -21.63 -4.84
C ALA A 161 22.39 -20.66 -5.61
N TYR A 162 21.67 -19.79 -4.93
CA TYR A 162 20.81 -18.82 -5.59
C TYR A 162 20.57 -17.54 -4.76
N VAL A 163 20.24 -16.47 -5.47
CA VAL A 163 19.85 -15.16 -4.95
C VAL A 163 18.54 -14.70 -5.57
N TYR A 164 17.73 -14.01 -4.77
CA TYR A 164 16.58 -13.25 -5.27
C TYR A 164 17.02 -11.81 -5.48
N LEU A 165 16.82 -11.29 -6.69
CA LEU A 165 17.16 -9.90 -7.00
C LEU A 165 16.05 -8.96 -6.53
N PRO A 166 16.39 -7.75 -6.04
CA PRO A 166 15.42 -6.77 -5.57
C PRO A 166 14.38 -6.43 -6.64
N ALA A 167 13.14 -6.17 -6.22
CA ALA A 167 12.04 -5.74 -7.11
C ALA A 167 12.43 -4.52 -7.97
N GLY A 168 13.17 -3.59 -7.36
CA GLY A 168 13.62 -2.35 -7.99
C GLY A 168 14.64 -2.52 -9.13
N LEU A 169 15.20 -3.72 -9.33
CA LEU A 169 16.21 -3.98 -10.38
C LEU A 169 15.75 -3.52 -11.78
N GLN A 170 14.46 -3.71 -12.11
CA GLN A 170 13.91 -3.37 -13.42
C GLN A 170 14.07 -1.88 -13.77
N ARG A 171 14.06 -0.99 -12.77
CA ARG A 171 14.21 0.47 -12.95
C ARG A 171 15.60 0.86 -13.45
N TYR A 172 16.60 0.03 -13.12
CA TYR A 172 18.00 0.26 -13.47
C TYR A 172 18.40 -0.44 -14.76
N LEU A 173 17.46 -1.04 -15.49
CA LEU A 173 17.74 -1.65 -16.78
C LEU A 173 17.60 -0.59 -17.90
N ARG A 174 18.55 -0.56 -18.82
CA ARG A 174 18.41 0.06 -20.14
C ARG A 174 17.32 -0.69 -20.91
N ALA A 175 16.64 0.00 -21.83
CA ALA A 175 15.79 -0.69 -22.80
C ALA A 175 16.65 -1.75 -23.53
N ASP A 176 16.08 -2.93 -23.77
CA ASP A 176 16.79 -3.97 -24.50
C ASP A 176 16.92 -3.53 -25.96
N PRO A 177 18.11 -3.48 -26.57
CA PRO A 177 18.26 -3.15 -27.98
C PRO A 177 17.87 -4.33 -28.90
N ASN A 178 17.85 -5.57 -28.39
CA ASN A 178 17.47 -6.77 -29.15
C ASN A 178 15.99 -7.12 -28.98
N LEU A 179 15.33 -6.58 -27.96
CA LEU A 179 13.95 -6.17 -28.18
C LEU A 179 14.06 -4.92 -29.03
N THR A 180 14.06 -5.04 -30.37
CA THR A 180 13.33 -4.05 -31.15
C THR A 180 12.02 -3.94 -30.41
N SER A 181 11.84 -2.84 -29.69
CA SER A 181 10.54 -2.49 -29.19
C SER A 181 9.68 -2.71 -30.44
N PRO A 182 8.63 -3.54 -30.39
CA PRO A 182 7.44 -2.92 -30.87
C PRO A 182 7.43 -1.62 -30.06
N LEU A 183 7.66 -0.49 -30.72
CA LEU A 183 6.59 0.49 -30.68
C LEU A 183 5.36 -0.38 -30.63
N LEU A 184 4.77 -0.56 -29.44
CA LEU A 184 3.39 -1.01 -29.38
C LEU A 184 2.78 -0.14 -30.47
N PRO A 185 2.38 -0.69 -31.63
CA PRO A 185 1.80 0.13 -32.66
C PRO A 185 0.74 0.90 -31.88
N ALA A 186 0.87 2.24 -31.82
CA ALA A 186 0.04 3.08 -30.97
C ALA A 186 -1.34 2.47 -31.00
N PRO A 187 -1.86 1.89 -29.88
CA PRO A 187 -2.79 0.78 -29.95
C PRO A 187 -3.76 1.10 -31.05
N VAL A 188 -3.59 0.41 -32.18
CA VAL A 188 -4.63 0.41 -33.19
C VAL A 188 -5.66 -0.39 -32.45
N PHE A 189 -6.49 0.32 -31.70
CA PHE A 189 -7.73 -0.20 -31.20
C PHE A 189 -8.29 -0.90 -32.42
N PRO A 190 -8.47 -2.23 -32.41
CA PRO A 190 -9.35 -2.81 -33.38
C PRO A 190 -10.62 -1.99 -33.23
N THR A 191 -10.95 -1.18 -34.22
CA THR A 191 -12.30 -0.64 -34.37
C THR A 191 -13.19 -1.84 -34.11
N PRO A 192 -13.99 -1.84 -33.03
CA PRO A 192 -14.47 -3.08 -32.42
C PRO A 192 -15.32 -3.79 -33.47
N THR A 193 -14.71 -4.79 -34.10
CA THR A 193 -15.38 -5.60 -35.12
C THR A 193 -15.91 -6.88 -34.50
N ARG A 194 -15.62 -7.16 -33.22
CA ARG A 194 -16.40 -8.06 -32.34
C ARG A 194 -16.27 -7.61 -30.88
N LEU A 195 -17.41 -7.50 -30.20
CA LEU A 195 -17.59 -7.00 -28.83
C LEU A 195 -17.16 -7.99 -27.73
N ASP A 196 -16.44 -9.07 -28.08
CA ASP A 196 -16.51 -10.29 -27.26
C ASP A 196 -15.29 -10.53 -26.36
N LYS A 197 -14.24 -9.68 -26.39
CA LYS A 197 -13.03 -9.87 -25.55
C LYS A 197 -12.36 -8.55 -25.14
N VAL A 198 -13.05 -7.75 -24.32
CA VAL A 198 -12.41 -6.74 -23.47
C VAL A 198 -11.70 -7.50 -22.34
N PRO A 199 -10.39 -7.28 -22.07
CA PRO A 199 -9.76 -7.87 -20.89
C PRO A 199 -10.55 -7.47 -19.65
N ALA A 200 -10.95 -8.44 -18.82
CA ALA A 200 -11.74 -8.17 -17.63
C ALA A 200 -11.02 -7.13 -16.75
N MET A 201 -11.71 -6.04 -16.41
CA MET A 201 -11.19 -5.04 -15.49
C MET A 201 -10.92 -5.74 -14.14
N PRO A 202 -9.72 -5.61 -13.54
CA PRO A 202 -9.46 -6.22 -12.23
C PRO A 202 -10.44 -5.62 -11.21
N PRO A 203 -11.02 -6.40 -10.29
CA PRO A 203 -12.00 -5.86 -9.35
C PRO A 203 -11.37 -4.77 -8.47
N LEU A 204 -12.12 -3.70 -8.20
CA LEU A 204 -11.78 -2.73 -7.15
C LEU A 204 -12.38 -3.22 -5.83
N GLU A 205 -11.80 -2.82 -4.70
CA GLU A 205 -12.46 -2.96 -3.41
C GLU A 205 -13.23 -1.67 -3.10
N GLY A 206 -14.38 -1.75 -2.45
CA GLY A 206 -15.18 -0.57 -2.12
C GLY A 206 -15.96 -0.71 -0.82
N ARG A 207 -16.47 0.43 -0.34
CA ARG A 207 -17.39 0.51 0.78
C ARG A 207 -18.67 1.23 0.36
N THR A 208 -19.82 0.68 0.73
CA THR A 208 -21.10 1.33 0.44
C THR A 208 -21.31 2.55 1.32
N ASP A 209 -21.91 3.61 0.78
CA ASP A 209 -22.30 4.80 1.56
C ASP A 209 -23.56 4.53 2.41
N PRO A 210 -23.58 4.89 3.70
CA PRO A 210 -24.73 4.66 4.58
C PRO A 210 -25.75 5.83 4.60
N HIS A 211 -25.43 6.97 3.99
CA HIS A 211 -26.17 8.23 4.07
C HIS A 211 -26.96 8.57 2.81
N ASP A 212 -26.51 8.12 1.65
CA ASP A 212 -27.22 8.35 0.41
C ASP A 212 -28.40 7.36 0.26
N GLU A 213 -29.59 7.87 -0.10
CA GLU A 213 -30.83 7.10 -0.35
C GLU A 213 -30.70 6.23 -1.62
N LEU A 214 -29.77 5.29 -1.64
CA LEU A 214 -29.39 4.60 -2.85
C LEU A 214 -29.84 3.15 -2.80
N HIS A 215 -30.86 2.91 -3.62
CA HIS A 215 -31.40 1.59 -3.86
C HIS A 215 -30.31 0.67 -4.41
N LEU A 216 -29.95 -0.36 -3.65
CA LEU A 216 -29.33 -1.54 -4.24
C LEU A 216 -30.29 -2.04 -5.31
N ARG A 217 -29.83 -2.21 -6.55
CA ARG A 217 -30.67 -2.75 -7.62
C ARG A 217 -30.17 -4.11 -8.05
N ALA A 218 -31.10 -5.01 -8.36
CA ALA A 218 -30.80 -6.32 -8.90
C ALA A 218 -30.18 -6.14 -10.28
N GLY A 219 -28.97 -6.66 -10.46
CA GLY A 219 -28.37 -6.77 -11.79
C GLY A 219 -28.99 -7.92 -12.57
N PRO A 220 -29.06 -7.83 -13.90
CA PRO A 220 -29.31 -9.02 -14.69
C PRO A 220 -28.13 -10.00 -14.56
N SER A 221 -28.40 -11.29 -14.77
CA SER A 221 -27.41 -12.37 -14.67
C SER A 221 -26.20 -12.12 -15.56
N ALA A 222 -25.02 -12.62 -15.16
CA ALA A 222 -23.79 -12.56 -15.95
C ALA A 222 -24.06 -12.92 -17.43
N GLY A 223 -23.73 -12.00 -18.36
CA GLY A 223 -23.93 -12.18 -19.81
C GLY A 223 -25.01 -11.31 -20.46
N THR A 224 -25.54 -10.30 -19.78
CA THR A 224 -26.49 -9.32 -20.34
C THR A 224 -25.83 -7.96 -20.58
N ASP A 225 -26.31 -7.25 -21.59
CA ASP A 225 -25.75 -6.00 -22.13
C ASP A 225 -25.35 -4.99 -21.03
N PRO A 226 -24.04 -4.62 -20.93
CA PRO A 226 -23.54 -3.67 -19.94
C PRO A 226 -24.11 -2.25 -20.11
N ALA A 227 -24.80 -1.96 -21.21
CA ALA A 227 -25.49 -0.68 -21.43
C ALA A 227 -26.91 -0.62 -20.84
N ARG A 228 -27.41 -1.67 -20.18
CA ARG A 228 -28.81 -1.71 -19.70
C ARG A 228 -28.94 -1.44 -18.18
N PRO A 229 -29.81 -0.50 -17.77
CA PRO A 229 -30.06 -0.24 -16.36
C PRO A 229 -30.73 -1.43 -15.64
N PRO A 230 -30.52 -1.56 -14.32
CA PRO A 230 -31.06 -2.64 -13.50
C PRO A 230 -32.58 -2.51 -13.25
N ALA A 231 -33.30 -3.64 -13.29
CA ALA A 231 -34.76 -3.67 -13.42
C ALA A 231 -35.56 -3.71 -12.09
N ALA A 232 -34.96 -4.10 -10.95
CA ALA A 232 -35.69 -4.23 -9.68
C ALA A 232 -34.88 -3.72 -8.47
N SER A 233 -35.53 -2.97 -7.58
CA SER A 233 -34.94 -2.55 -6.29
C SER A 233 -34.79 -3.77 -5.35
N LEU A 234 -33.62 -3.90 -4.73
CA LEU A 234 -33.32 -4.84 -3.66
C LEU A 234 -33.60 -4.25 -2.27
N GLY A 235 -33.68 -2.92 -2.16
CA GLY A 235 -33.91 -2.16 -0.92
C GLY A 235 -32.94 -0.99 -0.76
N VAL A 236 -33.10 -0.21 0.30
CA VAL A 236 -32.22 0.89 0.70
C VAL A 236 -31.28 0.40 1.82
N LEU A 237 -29.99 0.75 1.76
CA LEU A 237 -29.03 0.38 2.80
C LEU A 237 -29.44 0.95 4.16
N ALA A 238 -29.46 0.10 5.18
CA ALA A 238 -29.84 0.50 6.53
C ALA A 238 -28.61 0.68 7.42
N GLY A 239 -28.07 1.90 7.51
CA GLY A 239 -27.31 2.39 8.67
C GLY A 239 -25.88 1.86 8.91
N HIS A 240 -25.26 1.12 7.98
CA HIS A 240 -23.85 0.72 8.12
C HIS A 240 -23.17 0.55 6.75
N GLN A 241 -21.90 0.97 6.68
CA GLN A 241 -21.04 0.74 5.51
C GLN A 241 -20.75 -0.76 5.34
N GLY A 242 -20.91 -1.24 4.11
CA GLY A 242 -20.64 -2.63 3.74
C GLY A 242 -19.47 -2.76 2.79
N ARG A 243 -18.66 -3.82 2.94
CA ARG A 243 -17.60 -4.15 1.99
C ARG A 243 -18.16 -4.76 0.70
N VAL A 244 -17.65 -4.29 -0.42
CA VAL A 244 -18.02 -4.75 -1.76
C VAL A 244 -16.80 -4.92 -2.66
N ALA A 245 -16.86 -5.87 -3.58
CA ALA A 245 -15.98 -5.92 -4.74
C ALA A 245 -16.69 -5.27 -5.93
N ILE A 246 -16.07 -4.28 -6.55
CA ILE A 246 -16.59 -3.56 -7.72
C ILE A 246 -16.06 -4.26 -8.97
N LEU A 247 -16.97 -4.77 -9.79
CA LEU A 247 -16.66 -5.70 -10.88
C LEU A 247 -16.77 -5.05 -12.25
N ASP A 248 -17.71 -4.13 -12.42
CA ASP A 248 -18.01 -3.50 -13.70
C ASP A 248 -18.63 -2.12 -13.49
N LYS A 249 -18.74 -1.32 -14.56
CA LYS A 249 -19.42 -0.04 -14.54
C LYS A 249 -20.21 0.22 -15.81
N ALA A 250 -21.30 0.97 -15.64
CA ALA A 250 -22.19 1.41 -16.70
C ALA A 250 -22.51 2.90 -16.53
N SER A 251 -22.91 3.55 -17.61
CA SER A 251 -23.40 4.92 -17.57
C SER A 251 -24.79 4.98 -18.19
N THR A 252 -25.70 5.68 -17.54
CA THR A 252 -27.07 5.93 -18.01
C THR A 252 -27.29 7.43 -18.15
N THR A 253 -28.04 7.85 -19.14
CA THR A 253 -28.51 9.24 -19.23
C THR A 253 -29.85 9.37 -18.53
N ASP A 254 -29.93 10.22 -17.51
CA ASP A 254 -31.16 10.56 -16.82
C ASP A 254 -32.06 11.43 -17.72
N PRO A 255 -33.38 11.54 -17.44
CA PRO A 255 -34.31 12.31 -18.27
C PRO A 255 -33.98 13.80 -18.41
N ASP A 256 -33.22 14.36 -17.47
CA ASP A 256 -32.73 15.74 -17.49
C ASP A 256 -31.45 15.91 -18.35
N GLY A 257 -30.99 14.84 -18.99
CA GLY A 257 -29.79 14.82 -19.82
C GLY A 257 -28.49 14.63 -19.04
N SER A 258 -28.55 14.53 -17.70
CA SER A 258 -27.37 14.24 -16.89
C SER A 258 -26.94 12.78 -17.02
N SER A 259 -25.64 12.51 -16.88
CA SER A 259 -25.12 11.15 -16.92
C SER A 259 -24.93 10.63 -15.50
N ARG A 260 -25.45 9.43 -15.23
CA ARG A 260 -25.30 8.72 -13.97
C ARG A 260 -24.48 7.46 -14.17
N THR A 261 -23.39 7.35 -13.41
CA THR A 261 -22.54 6.17 -13.39
C THR A 261 -23.08 5.15 -12.39
N TRP A 262 -23.08 3.89 -12.79
CA TRP A 262 -23.47 2.73 -12.01
C TRP A 262 -22.30 1.76 -11.93
N TYR A 263 -22.15 1.11 -10.79
CA TYR A 263 -21.14 0.11 -10.49
C TYR A 263 -21.81 -1.23 -10.19
N GLN A 264 -21.39 -2.28 -10.90
CA GLN A 264 -21.75 -3.64 -10.55
C GLN A 264 -20.89 -4.07 -9.38
N VAL A 265 -21.53 -4.48 -8.29
CA VAL A 265 -20.86 -4.89 -7.07
C VAL A 265 -21.22 -6.30 -6.66
N LYS A 266 -20.28 -6.98 -6.02
CA LYS A 266 -20.50 -8.19 -5.25
C LYS A 266 -20.36 -7.85 -3.78
N LEU A 267 -21.37 -8.20 -2.98
CA LEU A 267 -21.31 -8.01 -1.54
C LEU A 267 -20.27 -8.97 -0.94
N GLU A 268 -19.29 -8.47 -0.20
CA GLU A 268 -18.29 -9.32 0.48
C GLU A 268 -18.78 -9.76 1.86
N GLU A 269 -19.83 -9.12 2.38
CA GLU A 269 -20.47 -9.46 3.64
C GLU A 269 -22.00 -9.28 3.57
N PRO A 270 -22.76 -9.88 4.50
CA PRO A 270 -24.21 -9.69 4.51
C PRO A 270 -24.59 -8.24 4.82
N LEU A 271 -25.54 -7.67 4.05
CA LEU A 271 -26.00 -6.29 4.23
C LEU A 271 -27.50 -6.22 4.50
N SER A 272 -27.86 -5.45 5.52
CA SER A 272 -29.26 -5.19 5.86
C SER A 272 -29.80 -4.07 4.99
N VAL A 273 -30.93 -4.32 4.34
CA VAL A 273 -31.66 -3.34 3.53
C VAL A 273 -33.10 -3.19 4.03
N SER A 274 -33.66 -1.99 3.91
CA SER A 274 -35.07 -1.72 4.17
C SER A 274 -35.86 -1.57 2.87
N LYS A 275 -37.16 -1.87 2.91
CA LYS A 275 -38.08 -1.59 1.80
C LYS A 275 -38.53 -0.13 1.76
N ASP A 276 -38.63 0.53 2.92
CA ASP A 276 -39.13 1.89 3.06
C ASP A 276 -38.22 2.73 3.97
N LEU A 277 -38.05 4.01 3.63
CA LEU A 277 -37.29 5.02 4.39
C LEU A 277 -38.09 5.65 5.54
N VAL A 278 -39.43 5.50 5.57
CA VAL A 278 -40.29 6.52 6.22
C VAL A 278 -40.99 6.11 7.53
N SER A 279 -41.05 4.83 7.94
CA SER A 279 -41.75 4.49 9.18
C SER A 279 -40.84 4.40 10.40
N LYS A 280 -40.87 5.46 11.24
CA LYS A 280 -40.49 5.40 12.65
C LYS A 280 -41.39 4.38 13.37
N GLY A 281 -41.01 3.11 13.33
CA GLY A 281 -41.70 2.00 14.00
C GLY A 281 -41.96 0.83 13.05
N ASN A 282 -41.14 -0.21 13.15
CA ASN A 282 -41.18 -1.47 12.39
C ASN A 282 -40.79 -1.38 10.91
N VAL A 283 -39.52 -1.06 10.64
CA VAL A 283 -38.90 -1.30 9.34
C VAL A 283 -38.62 -2.79 9.18
N GLN A 284 -39.30 -3.46 8.24
CA GLN A 284 -38.92 -4.83 7.84
C GLN A 284 -37.55 -4.77 7.15
N ARG A 285 -36.52 -5.23 7.87
CA ARG A 285 -35.16 -5.36 7.34
C ARG A 285 -35.02 -6.71 6.65
N LYS A 286 -34.54 -6.70 5.41
CA LYS A 286 -34.14 -7.88 4.66
C LYS A 286 -32.61 -7.96 4.71
N LEU A 287 -32.07 -9.11 5.06
CA LEU A 287 -30.63 -9.36 4.95
C LEU A 287 -30.31 -9.89 3.55
N LEU A 288 -29.44 -9.18 2.83
CA LEU A 288 -28.83 -9.67 1.60
C LEU A 288 -27.58 -10.48 1.97
N PRO A 289 -27.38 -11.68 1.42
CA PRO A 289 -26.23 -12.51 1.76
C PRO A 289 -24.93 -12.01 1.09
N ALA A 290 -23.79 -12.38 1.68
CA ALA A 290 -22.49 -12.25 1.02
C ALA A 290 -22.49 -13.03 -0.33
N GLY A 291 -21.75 -12.52 -1.31
CA GLY A 291 -21.72 -13.03 -2.68
C GLY A 291 -22.85 -12.53 -3.58
N GLN A 292 -23.86 -11.84 -3.04
CA GLN A 292 -24.94 -11.25 -3.82
C GLN A 292 -24.40 -10.20 -4.80
N LEU A 293 -24.82 -10.29 -6.06
CA LEU A 293 -24.55 -9.25 -7.06
C LEU A 293 -25.64 -8.17 -7.01
N ALA A 294 -25.21 -6.91 -7.11
CA ALA A 294 -26.07 -5.75 -7.16
C ALA A 294 -25.46 -4.65 -8.04
N TRP A 295 -26.26 -3.64 -8.37
CA TRP A 295 -25.79 -2.38 -8.93
C TRP A 295 -26.02 -1.25 -7.93
N LEU A 296 -25.02 -0.39 -7.81
CA LEU A 296 -25.03 0.84 -7.02
C LEU A 296 -24.69 2.02 -7.93
N SER A 297 -25.37 3.14 -7.79
CA SER A 297 -24.90 4.37 -8.44
C SER A 297 -23.60 4.84 -7.79
N ALA A 298 -22.82 5.68 -8.47
CA ALA A 298 -21.54 6.16 -7.97
C ALA A 298 -21.61 6.76 -6.55
N GLY A 299 -22.64 7.55 -6.21
CA GLY A 299 -22.84 8.07 -4.84
C GLY A 299 -23.11 7.01 -3.77
N GLY A 300 -23.42 5.77 -4.16
CA GLY A 300 -23.68 4.66 -3.24
C GLY A 300 -22.41 3.94 -2.82
N ILE A 301 -21.28 4.34 -3.38
CA ILE A 301 -19.94 3.90 -3.01
C ILE A 301 -19.29 5.08 -2.29
N SER A 302 -19.09 4.93 -0.98
CA SER A 302 -18.40 5.94 -0.15
C SER A 302 -16.92 6.08 -0.51
N ILE A 303 -16.30 4.97 -0.93
CA ILE A 303 -14.90 4.93 -1.36
C ILE A 303 -14.66 3.67 -2.19
N ALA A 304 -13.80 3.80 -3.21
CA ALA A 304 -13.32 2.72 -4.04
C ALA A 304 -11.79 2.74 -4.12
N ALA A 305 -11.18 1.58 -3.93
CA ALA A 305 -9.74 1.37 -3.87
C ALA A 305 -9.26 0.41 -4.96
N ALA A 306 -8.27 0.85 -5.74
CA ALA A 306 -7.60 0.01 -6.72
C ALA A 306 -6.50 -0.85 -6.06
N PRO A 307 -6.27 -2.09 -6.53
CA PRO A 307 -5.05 -2.83 -6.19
C PRO A 307 -3.79 -2.04 -6.59
N TRP A 308 -2.74 -2.12 -5.77
CA TRP A 308 -1.48 -1.38 -5.98
C TRP A 308 -0.93 -1.48 -7.41
N ASP A 309 -0.85 -2.68 -7.97
CA ASP A 309 -0.31 -2.91 -9.32
C ASP A 309 -1.18 -2.28 -10.42
N ALA A 310 -2.50 -2.22 -10.21
CA ALA A 310 -3.42 -1.57 -11.13
C ALA A 310 -3.23 -0.06 -11.11
N PHE A 311 -3.18 0.54 -9.91
CA PHE A 311 -2.89 1.96 -9.74
C PHE A 311 -1.55 2.36 -10.39
N ARG A 312 -0.47 1.62 -10.12
CA ARG A 312 0.84 1.91 -10.71
C ARG A 312 0.85 1.86 -12.23
N ARG A 313 0.13 0.91 -12.83
CA ARG A 313 -0.01 0.83 -14.27
C ARG A 313 -0.73 2.07 -14.82
N ASP A 314 -1.84 2.46 -14.22
CA ASP A 314 -2.63 3.63 -14.64
C ASP A 314 -1.81 4.94 -14.46
N LEU A 315 -1.04 5.04 -13.38
CA LEU A 315 -0.14 6.16 -13.11
C LEU A 315 0.96 6.26 -14.18
N ARG A 316 1.63 5.15 -14.51
CA ARG A 316 2.64 5.11 -15.57
C ARG A 316 2.05 5.48 -16.92
N GLU A 317 0.87 4.94 -17.27
CA GLU A 317 0.17 5.29 -18.51
C GLU A 317 -0.06 6.80 -18.57
N TRP A 318 -0.59 7.39 -17.50
CA TRP A 318 -0.77 8.84 -17.43
C TRP A 318 0.56 9.61 -17.59
N GLU A 319 1.61 9.21 -16.88
CA GLU A 319 2.93 9.88 -16.99
C GLU A 319 3.52 9.80 -18.40
N THR A 320 3.23 8.74 -19.18
CA THR A 320 3.69 8.64 -20.58
C THR A 320 2.98 9.60 -21.53
N THR A 321 1.82 10.15 -21.14
CA THR A 321 1.11 11.17 -21.94
C THR A 321 1.72 12.56 -21.80
N LEU A 322 2.61 12.75 -20.83
CA LEU A 322 3.23 14.05 -20.54
C LEU A 322 4.48 14.27 -21.41
N PRO A 323 4.85 15.53 -21.68
CA PRO A 323 6.13 15.84 -22.30
C PRO A 323 7.30 15.21 -21.52
N LEU A 324 8.28 14.65 -22.26
CA LEU A 324 9.44 13.95 -21.69
C LEU A 324 10.20 14.78 -20.64
N MET A 325 10.23 16.11 -20.79
CA MET A 325 10.97 17.03 -19.92
C MET A 325 10.13 17.66 -18.80
N THR A 326 8.87 17.26 -18.60
CA THR A 326 8.04 17.79 -17.50
C THR A 326 8.67 17.43 -16.15
N PRO A 327 9.06 18.40 -15.31
CA PRO A 327 9.66 18.15 -14.01
C PRO A 327 8.74 17.40 -13.04
N LEU A 328 9.30 16.60 -12.14
CA LEU A 328 8.52 15.80 -11.17
C LEU A 328 7.54 16.64 -10.34
N ALA A 329 7.95 17.81 -9.86
CA ALA A 329 7.08 18.71 -9.12
C ALA A 329 5.87 19.18 -9.96
N GLU A 330 6.08 19.48 -11.24
CA GLU A 330 4.99 19.86 -12.16
C GLU A 330 4.06 18.67 -12.41
N ARG A 331 4.59 17.45 -12.55
CA ARG A 331 3.79 16.23 -12.66
C ARG A 331 2.90 16.05 -11.42
N ILE A 332 3.45 16.19 -10.22
CA ILE A 332 2.69 16.09 -8.97
C ILE A 332 1.55 17.11 -8.96
N THR A 333 1.82 18.37 -9.30
CA THR A 333 0.79 19.41 -9.41
C THR A 333 -0.29 19.04 -10.44
N MET A 334 0.08 18.57 -11.62
CA MET A 334 -0.88 18.18 -12.67
C MET A 334 -1.75 16.98 -12.24
N LEU A 335 -1.15 16.00 -11.57
CA LEU A 335 -1.87 14.82 -11.10
C LEU A 335 -2.85 15.17 -9.98
N ARG A 336 -2.44 16.00 -9.03
CA ARG A 336 -3.31 16.56 -7.99
C ARG A 336 -4.46 17.35 -8.61
N GLN A 337 -4.21 18.25 -9.58
CA GLN A 337 -5.31 19.01 -10.21
C GLN A 337 -6.34 18.08 -10.83
N ARG A 338 -5.88 17.01 -11.47
CA ARG A 338 -6.74 15.96 -12.02
C ARG A 338 -7.54 15.21 -10.95
N SER A 339 -7.06 15.15 -9.70
CA SER A 339 -7.69 14.40 -8.61
C SER A 339 -8.85 15.11 -7.92
N HIS A 340 -9.10 16.39 -8.20
CA HIS A 340 -10.17 17.13 -7.55
C HIS A 340 -10.99 17.98 -8.53
N LYS A 341 -12.17 18.42 -8.09
CA LYS A 341 -13.06 19.29 -8.88
C LYS A 341 -12.49 20.69 -9.03
N SER A 342 -12.73 21.31 -10.18
CA SER A 342 -12.22 22.66 -10.52
C SER A 342 -12.72 23.80 -9.63
N ASN A 343 -13.83 23.59 -8.91
CA ASN A 343 -14.44 24.57 -8.02
C ASN A 343 -13.91 24.51 -6.57
N LEU A 344 -12.96 23.62 -6.27
CA LEU A 344 -12.35 23.49 -4.95
C LEU A 344 -11.14 24.43 -4.81
N PRO A 345 -10.91 25.03 -3.62
CA PRO A 345 -9.90 26.07 -3.43
C PRO A 345 -8.47 25.52 -3.30
N PHE A 346 -8.20 24.25 -3.64
CA PHE A 346 -6.89 23.62 -3.39
C PHE A 346 -5.72 24.37 -4.04
N ASP A 347 -5.89 24.85 -5.28
CA ASP A 347 -4.85 25.63 -5.97
C ASP A 347 -4.51 26.92 -5.19
N GLU A 348 -5.52 27.64 -4.68
CA GLU A 348 -5.35 28.85 -3.86
C GLU A 348 -4.66 28.54 -2.53
N VAL A 349 -5.13 27.51 -1.82
CA VAL A 349 -4.60 27.10 -0.51
C VAL A 349 -3.14 26.70 -0.61
N ILE A 350 -2.80 25.87 -1.59
CA ILE A 350 -1.42 25.40 -1.81
C ILE A 350 -0.53 26.53 -2.37
N GLY A 351 -1.11 27.46 -3.15
CA GLY A 351 -0.37 28.47 -3.90
C GLY A 351 0.15 27.93 -5.23
N ALA A 352 -0.61 27.03 -5.85
CA ALA A 352 -0.40 26.57 -7.20
C ALA A 352 -1.18 27.45 -8.19
N ALA A 353 -0.68 27.57 -9.43
CA ALA A 353 -1.47 28.18 -10.49
C ALA A 353 -2.65 27.26 -10.86
N PRO A 354 -3.82 27.79 -11.24
CA PRO A 354 -4.94 26.99 -11.70
C PRO A 354 -4.56 26.03 -12.83
N GLY A 355 -5.05 24.80 -12.73
CA GLY A 355 -4.86 23.74 -13.70
C GLY A 355 -5.73 23.88 -14.95
N LYS A 356 -5.44 23.03 -15.94
CA LYS A 356 -6.26 22.92 -17.17
C LYS A 356 -7.27 21.77 -17.08
N ILE A 357 -6.87 20.67 -16.47
CA ILE A 357 -7.64 19.43 -16.37
C ILE A 357 -7.91 19.16 -14.89
N TYR A 358 -9.19 18.97 -14.58
CA TYR A 358 -9.71 18.66 -13.25
C TYR A 358 -10.63 17.45 -13.34
N GLN A 359 -10.95 16.85 -12.18
CA GLN A 359 -11.77 15.64 -12.08
C GLN A 359 -13.11 15.77 -12.81
N ASP A 360 -13.80 16.90 -12.65
CA ASP A 360 -15.10 17.23 -13.25
C ASP A 360 -15.06 17.38 -14.79
N LYS A 361 -13.87 17.41 -15.38
CA LYS A 361 -13.67 17.50 -16.84
C LYS A 361 -13.25 16.17 -17.46
N LEU A 362 -13.11 15.11 -16.68
CA LEU A 362 -12.71 13.80 -17.17
C LEU A 362 -13.91 13.09 -17.84
N ALA A 363 -13.70 12.59 -19.05
CA ALA A 363 -14.73 11.85 -19.78
C ALA A 363 -14.85 10.41 -19.27
N TYR A 364 -16.07 9.89 -19.14
CA TYR A 364 -16.36 8.50 -18.79
C TYR A 364 -15.88 7.52 -19.87
N GLN A 365 -15.38 6.36 -19.47
CA GLN A 365 -14.90 5.29 -20.35
C GLN A 365 -15.32 3.91 -19.84
N ALA A 366 -16.25 3.24 -20.53
CA ALA A 366 -16.90 2.01 -20.05
C ALA A 366 -15.95 0.82 -19.79
N GLY A 367 -14.87 0.68 -20.58
CA GLY A 367 -14.03 -0.52 -20.56
C GLY A 367 -12.75 -0.43 -19.71
N ARG A 368 -12.59 0.62 -18.87
CA ARG A 368 -11.44 0.73 -17.98
C ARG A 368 -11.77 1.47 -16.70
N TRP A 369 -11.10 1.10 -15.62
CA TRP A 369 -11.05 1.94 -14.42
C TRP A 369 -10.26 3.21 -14.70
N GLN A 370 -10.76 4.33 -14.19
CA GLN A 370 -10.18 5.65 -14.33
C GLN A 370 -9.88 6.19 -12.94
N MET A 371 -8.59 6.39 -12.68
CA MET A 371 -8.11 7.08 -11.48
C MET A 371 -8.85 8.41 -11.29
N PHE A 372 -9.35 8.64 -10.06
CA PHE A 372 -10.17 9.77 -9.60
C PHE A 372 -11.60 9.85 -10.11
N LEU A 373 -12.02 8.99 -11.05
CA LEU A 373 -13.44 8.88 -11.43
C LEU A 373 -14.07 7.61 -10.85
N ASP A 374 -13.37 6.48 -10.90
CA ASP A 374 -13.89 5.19 -10.44
C ASP A 374 -13.25 4.70 -9.14
N TYR A 375 -12.07 5.22 -8.81
CA TYR A 375 -11.40 4.97 -7.55
C TYR A 375 -10.65 6.22 -7.12
N GLU A 376 -10.67 6.47 -5.82
CA GLU A 376 -9.99 7.59 -5.18
C GLU A 376 -8.97 7.11 -4.13
N ALA A 377 -8.97 5.82 -3.82
CA ALA A 377 -7.98 5.19 -2.96
C ALA A 377 -7.18 4.11 -3.67
N VAL A 378 -6.08 3.70 -3.03
CA VAL A 378 -5.29 2.55 -3.42
C VAL A 378 -5.05 1.65 -2.22
N ILE A 379 -5.04 0.34 -2.45
CA ILE A 379 -4.58 -0.64 -1.47
C ILE A 379 -3.06 -0.67 -1.54
N ALA A 380 -2.40 -0.04 -0.58
CA ALA A 380 -0.95 0.02 -0.50
C ALA A 380 -0.34 -1.39 -0.28
N PRO A 381 0.98 -1.58 -0.48
CA PRO A 381 1.62 -2.89 -0.37
C PRO A 381 1.58 -3.53 1.03
N ASP A 382 1.19 -2.78 2.07
CA ASP A 382 0.91 -3.25 3.43
C ASP A 382 -0.56 -3.69 3.63
N GLY A 383 -1.40 -3.57 2.59
CA GLY A 383 -2.81 -3.93 2.60
C GLY A 383 -3.75 -2.82 3.08
N ARG A 384 -3.22 -1.66 3.48
CA ARG A 384 -4.04 -0.53 3.96
C ARG A 384 -4.45 0.37 2.81
N TRP A 385 -5.62 0.98 2.96
CA TRP A 385 -6.13 1.89 1.95
C TRP A 385 -5.53 3.27 2.18
N VAL A 386 -5.12 3.94 1.11
CA VAL A 386 -4.60 5.31 1.14
C VAL A 386 -5.41 6.13 0.16
N ASP A 387 -5.97 7.24 0.63
CA ASP A 387 -6.65 8.20 -0.24
C ASP A 387 -5.64 8.92 -1.14
N LEU A 388 -5.84 8.82 -2.45
CA LEU A 388 -4.95 9.40 -3.45
C LEU A 388 -5.09 10.92 -3.55
N GLN A 389 -6.29 11.47 -3.34
CA GLN A 389 -6.49 12.91 -3.35
C GLN A 389 -5.71 13.56 -2.20
N HIS A 390 -5.86 13.08 -0.97
CA HIS A 390 -5.14 13.54 0.21
C HIS A 390 -3.63 13.38 0.03
N LEU A 391 -3.17 12.21 -0.42
CA LEU A 391 -1.76 11.95 -0.74
C LEU A 391 -1.20 12.99 -1.73
N LEU A 392 -1.87 13.23 -2.85
CA LEU A 392 -1.36 14.11 -3.90
C LEU A 392 -1.43 15.59 -3.52
N VAL A 393 -2.48 16.00 -2.79
CA VAL A 393 -2.59 17.36 -2.25
C VAL A 393 -1.45 17.60 -1.25
N GLY A 394 -1.20 16.67 -0.34
CA GLY A 394 -0.10 16.76 0.62
C GLY A 394 1.27 16.78 -0.04
N LEU A 395 1.50 15.97 -1.09
CA LEU A 395 2.75 15.99 -1.84
C LEU A 395 3.02 17.35 -2.52
N ASP A 396 2.02 17.96 -3.17
CA ASP A 396 2.16 19.29 -3.79
C ASP A 396 2.36 20.38 -2.73
N ALA A 397 1.64 20.30 -1.60
CA ALA A 397 1.77 21.25 -0.51
C ALA A 397 3.16 21.23 0.14
N LEU A 398 3.66 20.03 0.49
CA LEU A 398 4.95 19.84 1.15
C LEU A 398 6.16 20.03 0.23
N ALA A 399 5.97 19.99 -1.09
CA ALA A 399 6.98 20.38 -2.08
C ALA A 399 7.21 21.90 -2.11
N ARG A 400 6.38 22.69 -1.43
CA ARG A 400 6.44 24.16 -1.40
C ARG A 400 6.81 24.67 -0.01
N PRO A 401 7.35 25.90 0.10
CA PRO A 401 7.57 26.53 1.38
C PRO A 401 6.28 26.61 2.20
N GLU A 402 6.39 26.36 3.51
CA GLU A 402 5.30 26.61 4.44
C GLU A 402 5.01 28.12 4.49
N ARG A 403 3.73 28.49 4.38
CA ARG A 403 3.28 29.89 4.46
C ARG A 403 1.89 29.98 5.09
N PRO A 404 1.57 31.08 5.79
CA PRO A 404 0.20 31.37 6.18
C PRO A 404 -0.72 31.48 4.97
N VAL A 405 -1.97 31.02 5.13
CA VAL A 405 -2.99 31.08 4.08
C VAL A 405 -4.21 31.82 4.60
N THR A 406 -4.70 32.75 3.79
CA THR A 406 -5.96 33.44 4.04
C THR A 406 -6.84 33.28 2.83
N VAL A 407 -8.03 32.69 3.02
CA VAL A 407 -9.01 32.51 1.93
C VAL A 407 -10.06 33.60 2.01
N THR A 408 -10.35 34.23 0.87
CA THR A 408 -11.37 35.26 0.77
C THR A 408 -12.57 34.72 0.02
N ARG A 409 -13.71 34.52 0.71
CA ARG A 409 -14.97 34.19 0.04
C ARG A 409 -15.81 35.45 -0.14
N ALA A 410 -16.32 35.63 -1.36
CA ALA A 410 -17.16 36.76 -1.72
C ALA A 410 -18.30 36.94 -0.70
N LEU A 411 -18.35 38.14 -0.10
CA LEU A 411 -19.37 38.70 0.81
C LEU A 411 -19.24 38.48 2.33
N VAL A 412 -18.35 37.64 2.87
CA VAL A 412 -18.28 37.43 4.34
C VAL A 412 -16.84 37.19 4.82
N ALA A 413 -16.03 38.25 4.92
CA ALA A 413 -14.69 38.28 5.54
C ALA A 413 -13.59 37.35 4.96
N SER A 414 -12.34 37.73 5.22
CA SER A 414 -11.15 36.91 4.97
C SER A 414 -10.84 36.05 6.19
N PHE A 415 -10.60 34.75 6.01
CA PHE A 415 -10.31 33.81 7.11
C PHE A 415 -8.87 33.33 7.05
N ASP A 416 -8.14 33.46 8.15
CA ASP A 416 -6.87 32.76 8.38
C ASP A 416 -7.16 31.27 8.59
N ILE A 417 -6.67 30.43 7.68
CA ILE A 417 -6.89 29.00 7.68
C ILE A 417 -5.66 28.23 8.16
N GLY A 418 -4.70 28.91 8.78
CA GLY A 418 -3.45 28.33 9.24
C GLY A 418 -2.38 28.36 8.15
N THR A 419 -1.56 27.30 8.11
CA THR A 419 -0.51 27.17 7.09
C THR A 419 -0.99 26.35 5.89
N ASN A 420 -0.41 26.57 4.71
CA ASN A 420 -0.69 25.74 3.53
C ASN A 420 -0.40 24.25 3.78
N TRP A 421 0.55 23.91 4.64
CA TRP A 421 0.83 22.53 5.00
C TRP A 421 -0.31 21.93 5.82
N ALA A 422 -0.71 22.56 6.93
CA ALA A 422 -1.81 22.06 7.76
C ALA A 422 -3.13 22.03 6.97
N ALA A 423 -3.45 23.13 6.30
CA ALA A 423 -4.70 23.34 5.57
C ALA A 423 -4.93 22.40 4.40
N ALA A 424 -3.85 21.93 3.76
CA ALA A 424 -3.92 21.06 2.60
C ALA A 424 -3.72 19.57 2.94
N THR A 425 -3.35 19.25 4.18
CA THR A 425 -3.19 17.86 4.62
C THR A 425 -4.30 17.54 5.61
N TRP A 426 -4.08 17.70 6.91
CA TRP A 426 -4.89 17.03 7.94
C TRP A 426 -5.91 17.93 8.66
N SER A 427 -5.67 19.25 8.76
CA SER A 427 -6.44 20.09 9.71
C SER A 427 -7.86 20.38 9.24
N GLY A 428 -8.09 20.31 7.92
CA GLY A 428 -9.38 20.55 7.29
C GLY A 428 -10.45 19.55 7.73
N ASP A 429 -10.11 18.27 7.72
CA ASP A 429 -11.05 17.19 8.01
C ASP A 429 -11.35 17.06 9.50
N LEU A 430 -10.33 17.18 10.34
CA LEU A 430 -10.52 17.21 11.79
C LEU A 430 -11.37 18.41 12.21
N GLY A 431 -11.07 19.59 11.65
CA GLY A 431 -11.84 20.80 11.93
C GLY A 431 -13.29 20.70 11.46
N ALA A 432 -13.53 20.07 10.29
CA ALA A 432 -14.87 19.77 9.77
C ALA A 432 -15.62 18.79 10.67
N GLY A 433 -14.98 17.69 11.09
CA GLY A 433 -15.60 16.69 11.97
C GLY A 433 -16.02 17.28 13.32
N VAL A 434 -15.21 18.19 13.89
CA VAL A 434 -15.59 18.97 15.08
C VAL A 434 -16.84 19.80 14.81
N ALA A 435 -16.86 20.59 13.73
CA ALA A 435 -18.00 21.45 13.40
C ALA A 435 -19.29 20.64 13.14
N ASP A 436 -19.17 19.49 12.47
CA ASP A 436 -20.29 18.58 12.20
C ASP A 436 -20.83 17.97 13.50
N SER A 437 -19.93 17.60 14.42
CA SER A 437 -20.34 17.09 15.73
C SER A 437 -21.16 18.12 16.53
N LEU A 438 -20.90 19.41 16.36
CA LEU A 438 -21.63 20.50 17.03
C LEU A 438 -22.93 20.91 16.33
N THR A 439 -23.04 20.68 15.02
CA THR A 439 -24.12 21.26 14.19
C THR A 439 -25.09 20.23 13.62
N GLU A 440 -24.70 18.97 13.48
CA GLU A 440 -25.55 17.95 12.87
C GLU A 440 -26.33 17.14 13.91
N GLY A 441 -27.64 17.02 13.71
CA GLY A 441 -28.42 15.90 14.23
C GLY A 441 -28.57 14.88 13.10
N THR A 442 -27.66 13.92 12.98
CA THR A 442 -27.80 12.91 11.92
C THR A 442 -28.70 11.80 12.42
N GLY A 443 -29.71 11.44 11.62
CA GLY A 443 -30.54 10.26 11.87
C GLY A 443 -29.72 8.98 12.04
N ALA A 444 -28.52 8.92 11.42
CA ALA A 444 -27.54 7.86 11.62
C ALA A 444 -26.97 7.84 13.05
N TRP A 445 -26.38 8.94 13.53
CA TRP A 445 -25.94 9.07 14.93
C TRP A 445 -27.10 8.82 15.90
N ASP A 446 -28.27 9.39 15.62
CA ASP A 446 -29.46 9.25 16.45
C ASP A 446 -30.02 7.82 16.49
N SER A 447 -29.68 6.98 15.49
CA SER A 447 -30.09 5.57 15.38
C SER A 447 -29.19 4.58 16.10
N TYR A 448 -27.99 4.98 16.56
CA TYR A 448 -27.13 4.13 17.41
C TYR A 448 -27.71 4.05 18.84
N ALA A 449 -27.85 2.82 19.35
CA ALA A 449 -28.35 2.52 20.69
C ALA A 449 -27.18 2.18 21.64
N ASN A 450 -27.22 2.69 22.88
CA ASN A 450 -26.22 2.57 23.98
C ASN A 450 -25.04 3.58 23.95
N PRO A 451 -24.42 3.83 25.12
CA PRO A 451 -24.37 5.15 25.75
C PRO A 451 -23.64 6.20 24.91
N ARG A 452 -24.17 7.43 24.98
CA ARG A 452 -23.77 8.58 24.16
C ARG A 452 -22.87 9.49 24.98
N THR A 453 -21.55 9.37 24.86
CA THR A 453 -20.63 10.39 25.38
C THR A 453 -20.31 11.43 24.29
N LEU A 454 -19.77 12.59 24.70
CA LEU A 454 -19.23 13.57 23.76
C LEU A 454 -18.10 12.97 22.92
N ALA A 455 -17.26 12.11 23.52
CA ALA A 455 -16.17 11.42 22.84
C ALA A 455 -16.68 10.45 21.76
N ASP A 456 -17.75 9.68 22.03
CA ASP A 456 -18.35 8.77 21.04
C ASP A 456 -18.91 9.56 19.84
N ARG A 457 -19.52 10.72 20.10
CA ARG A 457 -20.07 11.60 19.07
C ARG A 457 -18.96 12.18 18.19
N ILE A 458 -17.91 12.69 18.82
CA ILE A 458 -16.76 13.25 18.09
C ILE A 458 -16.07 12.16 17.28
N GLY A 459 -15.83 10.98 17.88
CA GLY A 459 -15.26 9.83 17.18
C GLY A 459 -16.06 9.43 15.95
N PHE A 460 -17.39 9.43 16.02
CA PHE A 460 -18.26 9.15 14.87
C PHE A 460 -18.06 10.16 13.72
N PHE A 461 -18.09 11.47 14.01
CA PHE A 461 -17.92 12.50 12.96
C PHE A 461 -16.48 12.64 12.47
N LEU A 462 -15.49 12.32 13.30
CA LEU A 462 -14.11 12.25 12.85
C LEU A 462 -13.90 11.05 11.92
N GLN A 463 -14.46 9.88 12.22
CA GLN A 463 -14.35 8.72 11.33
C GLN A 463 -15.05 8.92 9.99
N SER A 464 -16.06 9.80 9.90
CA SER A 464 -16.72 10.10 8.62
C SER A 464 -16.03 11.20 7.82
N ARG A 465 -15.20 12.04 8.46
CA ARG A 465 -14.49 13.16 7.81
C ARG A 465 -13.00 12.91 7.58
N ALA A 466 -12.38 12.24 8.53
CA ALA A 466 -10.96 11.92 8.61
C ALA A 466 -10.83 10.42 8.90
N ALA A 467 -11.32 9.60 7.98
CA ALA A 467 -11.19 8.17 8.11
C ALA A 467 -9.70 7.79 8.06
N GLU A 468 -9.37 6.57 8.49
CA GLU A 468 -7.99 6.10 8.53
C GLU A 468 -7.25 6.30 7.21
N TRP A 469 -7.89 6.00 6.07
CA TRP A 469 -7.27 6.14 4.75
C TRP A 469 -7.01 7.60 4.33
N ASP A 470 -7.81 8.55 4.81
CA ASP A 470 -7.63 10.00 4.58
C ASP A 470 -6.41 10.48 5.37
N LEU A 471 -6.37 10.14 6.67
CA LEU A 471 -5.26 10.48 7.56
C LEU A 471 -3.94 9.84 7.10
N LEU A 472 -3.99 8.61 6.55
CA LEU A 472 -2.83 8.00 5.89
C LEU A 472 -2.39 8.78 4.66
N GLY A 473 -3.35 9.23 3.83
CA GLY A 473 -3.10 10.11 2.69
C GLY A 473 -2.48 11.45 3.10
N ASP A 474 -2.85 11.99 4.26
CA ASP A 474 -2.28 13.25 4.79
C ASP A 474 -0.88 13.09 5.37
N LEU A 475 -0.60 11.94 5.97
CA LEU A 475 0.67 11.67 6.64
C LEU A 475 1.76 11.13 5.74
N ASP A 476 1.44 10.19 4.84
CA ASP A 476 2.44 9.57 3.97
C ASP A 476 3.29 10.59 3.16
N PRO A 477 2.75 11.75 2.71
CA PRO A 477 3.54 12.85 2.13
C PRO A 477 4.72 13.32 2.99
N TRP A 478 4.60 13.30 4.32
CA TRP A 478 5.66 13.70 5.25
C TRP A 478 6.86 12.74 5.21
N GLY A 479 6.60 11.47 4.94
CA GLY A 479 7.64 10.45 4.75
C GLY A 479 8.19 10.40 3.33
N ILE A 480 7.42 10.84 2.33
CA ILE A 480 7.84 10.92 0.93
C ILE A 480 8.70 12.17 0.67
N ARG A 481 8.40 13.30 1.33
CA ARG A 481 9.09 14.58 1.12
C ARG A 481 10.62 14.51 1.15
N PRO A 482 11.28 13.80 2.09
CA PRO A 482 12.74 13.65 2.09
C PRO A 482 13.25 12.96 0.81
N ILE A 483 12.53 11.95 0.31
CA ILE A 483 12.87 11.27 -0.95
C ILE A 483 12.84 12.29 -2.10
N LEU A 484 11.79 13.11 -2.17
CA LEU A 484 11.64 14.15 -3.18
C LEU A 484 12.75 15.21 -3.10
N ALA A 485 13.19 15.58 -1.89
CA ALA A 485 14.18 16.64 -1.67
C ALA A 485 15.63 16.17 -1.84
N GLU A 486 15.94 14.91 -1.51
CA GLU A 486 17.32 14.41 -1.39
C GLU A 486 17.75 13.56 -2.60
N ARG A 487 16.81 13.04 -3.40
CA ARG A 487 17.11 12.12 -4.50
C ARG A 487 16.84 12.72 -5.88
N ASN A 488 17.94 13.11 -6.55
CA ASN A 488 17.91 13.61 -7.92
C ASN A 488 17.69 12.52 -8.99
N ASP A 489 17.78 11.24 -8.61
CA ASP A 489 17.57 10.11 -9.52
C ASP A 489 16.09 9.72 -9.67
N VAL A 490 15.19 10.32 -8.88
CA VAL A 490 13.75 10.07 -8.95
C VAL A 490 13.10 11.03 -9.94
N THR A 491 12.67 10.51 -11.09
CA THR A 491 12.14 11.32 -12.19
C THR A 491 10.64 11.12 -12.46
N SER A 492 9.99 10.20 -11.75
CA SER A 492 8.57 9.86 -11.94
C SER A 492 7.83 9.75 -10.62
N ILE A 493 6.51 9.97 -10.63
CA ILE A 493 5.67 9.80 -9.44
C ILE A 493 5.60 8.31 -9.08
N ASP A 494 5.54 7.44 -10.09
CA ASP A 494 5.57 6.00 -9.88
C ASP A 494 6.82 5.55 -9.09
N ASP A 495 8.00 6.04 -9.46
CA ASP A 495 9.24 5.74 -8.76
C ASP A 495 9.23 6.30 -7.34
N LEU A 496 8.77 7.54 -7.16
CA LEU A 496 8.67 8.20 -5.85
C LEU A 496 7.80 7.39 -4.88
N LEU A 497 6.58 7.06 -5.29
CA LEU A 497 5.64 6.30 -4.46
C LEU A 497 6.16 4.89 -4.21
N SER A 498 6.79 4.26 -5.20
CA SER A 498 7.36 2.94 -5.01
C SER A 498 8.55 2.93 -4.06
N LEU A 499 9.37 3.98 -4.08
CA LEU A 499 10.45 4.13 -3.10
C LEU A 499 9.89 4.20 -1.69
N TYR A 500 8.75 4.85 -1.49
CA TYR A 500 8.13 4.91 -0.18
C TYR A 500 7.42 3.60 0.21
N TYR A 501 6.58 3.06 -0.66
CA TYR A 501 5.70 1.95 -0.33
C TYR A 501 6.30 0.55 -0.53
N GLU A 502 7.27 0.39 -1.45
CA GLU A 502 7.81 -0.93 -1.83
C GLU A 502 9.26 -1.16 -1.42
N ASP A 503 10.05 -0.10 -1.31
CA ASP A 503 11.51 -0.22 -1.34
C ASP A 503 12.06 -0.83 -0.07
N LEU A 504 12.53 -2.08 -0.22
CA LEU A 504 13.25 -2.90 0.74
C LEU A 504 14.63 -2.29 1.04
N VAL A 505 14.67 -1.09 1.61
CA VAL A 505 15.91 -0.59 2.23
C VAL A 505 16.05 -1.28 3.58
N GLU A 506 17.03 -2.17 3.59
CA GLU A 506 17.58 -3.01 4.65
C GLU A 506 16.65 -4.09 5.25
N PRO A 507 16.95 -5.39 5.04
CA PRO A 507 16.67 -6.34 6.11
C PRO A 507 17.54 -5.90 7.28
N VAL A 508 16.91 -5.34 8.31
CA VAL A 508 17.54 -5.30 9.63
C VAL A 508 17.80 -6.76 9.95
N LEU A 509 19.05 -7.18 9.81
CA LEU A 509 19.56 -8.46 10.25
C LEU A 509 19.63 -8.41 11.78
N ASP A 510 18.48 -8.32 12.44
CA ASP A 510 18.41 -8.61 13.86
C ASP A 510 18.24 -10.13 14.03
N LEU A 511 19.38 -10.81 14.20
CA LEU A 511 19.51 -12.27 14.15
C LEU A 511 19.32 -12.96 15.52
N SER A 512 18.79 -12.26 16.53
CA SER A 512 18.67 -12.76 17.91
C SER A 512 17.29 -13.30 18.29
N ILE A 513 16.62 -14.12 17.47
CA ILE A 513 15.27 -14.62 17.82
C ILE A 513 15.08 -16.08 17.46
N GLN A 514 14.70 -16.84 18.49
CA GLN A 514 14.52 -18.29 18.48
C GLN A 514 13.06 -18.67 18.16
N ALA A 515 12.92 -19.84 17.50
CA ALA A 515 11.77 -20.76 17.45
C ALA A 515 10.35 -20.26 17.06
N PRO A 516 9.57 -21.09 16.32
CA PRO A 516 8.17 -20.78 16.01
C PRO A 516 7.29 -21.06 17.23
N SER A 517 6.66 -20.03 17.79
CA SER A 517 5.47 -20.18 18.64
C SER A 517 4.26 -20.59 17.77
N PRO A 518 3.41 -21.54 18.18
CA PRO A 518 2.26 -21.99 17.38
C PRO A 518 1.07 -21.01 17.31
N ALA A 519 1.16 -19.79 17.85
CA ALA A 519 -0.02 -18.94 18.05
C ALA A 519 0.09 -17.47 17.60
N GLY A 520 1.10 -17.09 16.81
CA GLY A 520 1.21 -15.71 16.29
C GLY A 520 1.62 -15.70 14.82
N ARG A 521 0.78 -15.15 13.94
CA ARG A 521 1.19 -14.80 12.57
C ARG A 521 2.26 -13.70 12.69
N ARG A 522 3.54 -14.05 12.54
CA ARG A 522 4.61 -13.04 12.38
C ARG A 522 4.37 -12.27 11.08
N ILE A 523 3.92 -11.03 11.18
CA ILE A 523 3.81 -10.11 10.04
C ILE A 523 5.21 -9.55 9.80
N ALA A 524 5.86 -9.94 8.70
CA ALA A 524 7.09 -9.29 8.28
C ALA A 524 6.77 -7.83 7.95
N MET A 525 7.35 -6.88 8.68
CA MET A 525 7.08 -5.46 8.45
C MET A 525 7.50 -5.05 7.04
N THR A 526 6.57 -4.50 6.27
CA THR A 526 6.89 -3.93 4.97
C THR A 526 7.64 -2.61 5.15
N PRO A 527 8.47 -2.20 4.19
CA PRO A 527 9.17 -0.91 4.25
C PRO A 527 8.25 0.30 4.42
N SER A 528 7.03 0.24 3.86
CA SER A 528 6.00 1.28 4.03
C SER A 528 5.66 1.53 5.49
N VAL A 529 5.54 0.47 6.29
CA VAL A 529 5.20 0.52 7.72
C VAL A 529 6.28 1.26 8.51
N ARG A 530 7.57 1.04 8.20
CA ARG A 530 8.68 1.78 8.84
C ARG A 530 8.71 3.25 8.42
N ARG A 531 8.56 3.53 7.13
CA ARG A 531 8.59 4.91 6.62
C ARG A 531 7.40 5.74 7.09
N ARG A 532 6.26 5.12 7.37
CA ARG A 532 5.11 5.77 8.00
C ARG A 532 5.39 6.20 9.44
N ALA A 533 6.08 5.37 10.22
CA ALA A 533 6.55 5.79 11.55
C ALA A 533 7.55 6.96 11.48
N ASP A 534 8.40 7.02 10.45
CA ASP A 534 9.25 8.19 10.20
C ASP A 534 8.43 9.41 9.75
N ALA A 535 7.39 9.22 8.94
CA ALA A 535 6.47 10.27 8.52
C ALA A 535 5.79 10.93 9.73
N ILE A 536 5.25 10.11 10.65
CA ILE A 536 4.64 10.57 11.91
C ILE A 536 5.65 11.33 12.77
N ARG A 537 6.89 10.83 12.90
CA ARG A 537 7.94 11.53 13.64
C ARG A 537 8.26 12.90 13.04
N ARG A 538 8.37 12.99 11.71
CA ARG A 538 8.62 14.26 11.00
C ARG A 538 7.46 15.23 11.16
N PHE A 539 6.23 14.73 11.05
CA PHE A 539 5.01 15.48 11.32
C PHE A 539 5.03 16.07 12.73
N LEU A 540 5.23 15.24 13.75
CA LEU A 540 5.25 15.69 15.13
C LEU A 540 6.43 16.65 15.40
N ALA A 541 7.63 16.38 14.88
CA ALA A 541 8.78 17.27 15.03
C ALA A 541 8.50 18.66 14.45
N HIS A 542 7.77 18.76 13.33
CA HIS A 542 7.34 20.04 12.74
C HIS A 542 6.51 20.89 13.69
N TYR A 543 5.64 20.25 14.47
CA TYR A 543 4.81 20.93 15.46
C TYR A 543 5.53 21.20 16.79
N GLY A 544 6.79 20.77 16.93
CA GLY A 544 7.64 21.05 18.08
C GLY A 544 7.64 19.95 19.14
N PHE A 545 7.16 18.75 18.80
CA PHE A 545 7.35 17.59 19.66
C PHE A 545 8.82 17.15 19.62
N THR A 546 9.40 16.96 20.80
CA THR A 546 10.78 16.51 20.96
C THR A 546 10.80 15.02 21.25
N PHE A 547 11.71 14.31 20.58
CA PHE A 547 11.92 12.88 20.79
C PHE A 547 13.27 12.67 21.48
N PRO A 548 13.38 11.75 22.46
CA PRO A 548 14.67 11.34 23.00
C PRO A 548 15.61 10.87 21.88
N PRO A 549 16.94 11.06 21.99
CA PRO A 549 17.90 10.63 20.98
C PRO A 549 17.84 9.12 20.68
N GLU A 550 17.43 8.30 21.66
CA GLU A 550 17.23 6.86 21.51
C GLU A 550 16.11 6.50 20.51
N VAL A 551 15.22 7.45 20.21
CA VAL A 551 14.13 7.32 19.21
C VAL A 551 14.61 7.63 17.78
N SER A 552 15.87 8.06 17.60
CA SER A 552 16.37 8.53 16.30
C SER A 552 16.71 7.43 15.29
N ASN A 553 16.92 6.18 15.72
CA ASN A 553 17.36 5.09 14.85
C ASN A 553 16.60 3.78 15.15
N ALA A 554 15.43 3.60 14.52
CA ALA A 554 14.62 2.38 14.48
C ALA A 554 14.13 1.81 15.85
N ALA A 555 12.81 1.67 15.99
CA ALA A 555 12.10 1.02 17.10
C ALA A 555 12.27 1.71 18.48
N ALA A 556 11.55 2.82 18.68
CA ALA A 556 11.47 3.46 19.99
C ALA A 556 10.53 2.65 20.90
N PRO A 557 10.95 2.36 22.13
CA PRO A 557 10.25 1.39 22.94
C PRO A 557 8.83 1.84 23.32
N GLU A 558 7.86 0.92 23.36
CA GLU A 558 6.41 1.20 23.59
C GLU A 558 6.14 2.13 24.78
N ASP A 559 6.92 2.02 25.85
CA ASP A 559 6.92 2.89 27.02
C ASP A 559 7.30 4.34 26.69
N VAL A 560 8.18 4.60 25.72
CA VAL A 560 8.53 5.96 25.27
C VAL A 560 7.41 6.58 24.43
N TRP A 561 6.72 5.80 23.60
CA TRP A 561 5.52 6.28 22.88
C TRP A 561 4.35 6.52 23.85
N ARG A 562 4.17 5.63 24.81
CA ARG A 562 3.16 5.75 25.87
C ARG A 562 3.44 6.94 26.79
N ASP A 563 4.71 7.18 27.14
CA ASP A 563 5.14 8.38 27.88
C ASP A 563 4.91 9.65 27.07
N LEU A 564 5.08 9.62 25.74
CA LEU A 564 4.70 10.72 24.84
C LEU A 564 3.19 11.04 24.96
N VAL A 565 2.34 10.03 25.13
CA VAL A 565 0.88 10.18 25.24
C VAL A 565 0.39 10.53 26.63
N GLU A 566 1.04 10.00 27.67
CA GLU A 566 0.81 10.44 29.03
C GLU A 566 1.21 11.92 29.19
N ASN A 567 2.25 12.35 28.47
CA ASN A 567 2.59 13.75 28.27
C ASN A 567 1.58 14.53 27.39
N PHE A 568 0.97 13.89 26.37
CA PHE A 568 -0.10 14.51 25.57
C PHE A 568 -1.38 14.75 26.35
N ARG A 569 -1.70 13.95 27.38
CA ARG A 569 -2.89 14.15 28.22
C ARG A 569 -2.91 15.53 28.91
N VAL A 570 -1.77 16.19 29.07
CA VAL A 570 -1.67 17.58 29.55
C VAL A 570 -1.76 18.60 28.39
N LEU A 571 -2.82 18.46 27.58
CA LEU A 571 -2.98 19.10 26.26
C LEU A 571 -2.79 20.62 26.24
N GLU A 572 -3.13 21.30 27.33
CA GLU A 572 -3.11 22.76 27.39
C GLU A 572 -1.72 23.32 27.67
N THR A 573 -0.81 22.54 28.27
CA THR A 573 0.45 23.07 28.80
C THR A 573 1.60 23.00 27.80
N GLN A 574 1.59 22.01 26.90
CA GLN A 574 2.67 21.82 25.93
C GLN A 574 2.52 22.75 24.71
N PRO A 575 3.55 23.54 24.37
CA PRO A 575 3.52 24.41 23.18
C PRO A 575 3.18 23.67 21.88
N ALA A 576 3.67 22.44 21.72
CA ALA A 576 3.46 21.63 20.52
C ALA A 576 1.98 21.23 20.34
N THR A 577 1.35 20.74 21.40
CA THR A 577 -0.08 20.41 21.40
C THR A 577 -0.96 21.62 21.12
N ARG A 578 -0.63 22.78 21.71
CA ARG A 578 -1.35 24.04 21.43
C ARG A 578 -1.29 24.44 19.95
N ARG A 579 -0.20 24.11 19.25
CA ARG A 579 -0.06 24.37 17.82
C ARG A 579 -1.00 23.49 16.99
N ILE A 580 -1.06 22.19 17.24
CA ILE A 580 -2.02 21.28 16.58
C ILE A 580 -3.47 21.71 16.86
N ARG A 581 -3.80 21.93 18.14
CA ARG A 581 -5.12 22.40 18.57
C ARG A 581 -5.54 23.68 17.84
N ARG A 582 -4.61 24.61 17.64
CA ARG A 582 -4.86 25.86 16.92
C ARG A 582 -5.26 25.62 15.46
N GLU A 583 -4.54 24.76 14.73
CA GLU A 583 -4.86 24.48 13.32
C GLU A 583 -6.26 23.84 13.19
N ILE A 584 -6.61 22.89 14.08
CA ILE A 584 -7.96 22.30 14.14
C ILE A 584 -9.01 23.39 14.41
N SER A 585 -8.78 24.22 15.43
CA SER A 585 -9.69 25.29 15.85
C SER A 585 -9.97 26.32 14.73
N GLN A 586 -8.96 26.68 13.95
CA GLN A 586 -9.10 27.59 12.82
C GLN A 586 -10.06 27.01 11.77
N PHE A 587 -9.88 25.75 11.39
CA PHE A 587 -10.78 25.08 10.43
C PHE A 587 -12.18 24.85 10.96
N THR A 588 -12.34 24.47 12.24
CA THR A 588 -13.65 24.36 12.87
C THR A 588 -14.43 25.67 12.75
N THR A 589 -13.78 26.80 13.04
CA THR A 589 -14.41 28.12 12.98
C THR A 589 -14.91 28.44 11.56
N ILE A 590 -14.09 28.16 10.54
CA ILE A 590 -14.46 28.38 9.13
C ILE A 590 -15.66 27.52 8.73
N TRP A 591 -15.69 26.25 9.16
CA TRP A 591 -16.80 25.36 8.90
C TRP A 591 -18.10 25.79 9.60
N LEU A 592 -18.01 26.25 10.85
CA LEU A 592 -19.17 26.80 11.58
C LEU A 592 -19.71 28.07 10.90
N VAL A 593 -18.84 28.96 10.43
CA VAL A 593 -19.26 30.14 9.64
C VAL A 593 -19.98 29.70 8.37
N ARG A 594 -19.40 28.75 7.62
CA ARG A 594 -20.00 28.24 6.37
C ARG A 594 -21.41 27.65 6.61
N ARG A 595 -21.67 27.12 7.80
CA ARG A 595 -22.97 26.55 8.20
C ARG A 595 -23.93 27.56 8.82
N ASN A 596 -23.57 28.84 8.87
CA ASN A 596 -24.33 29.89 9.57
C ASN A 596 -24.58 29.55 11.05
N ALA A 597 -23.69 28.78 11.67
CA ALA A 597 -23.81 28.35 13.07
C ALA A 597 -23.25 29.43 14.02
N THR A 598 -23.74 30.66 13.86
CA THR A 598 -23.24 31.86 14.55
C THR A 598 -23.40 31.82 16.07
N THR A 599 -24.25 30.95 16.59
CA THR A 599 -24.40 30.71 18.03
C THR A 599 -23.07 30.32 18.68
N TYR A 600 -22.24 29.51 18.00
CA TYR A 600 -20.91 29.10 18.49
C TYR A 600 -19.80 30.13 18.24
N LEU A 601 -20.11 31.19 17.50
CA LEU A 601 -19.16 32.26 17.14
C LEU A 601 -19.43 33.57 17.91
N SER A 602 -20.65 33.73 18.42
CA SER A 602 -21.09 34.91 19.18
C SER A 602 -20.77 34.85 20.68
N THR A 603 -20.43 33.66 21.20
CA THR A 603 -20.11 33.38 22.61
C THR A 603 -18.60 33.26 22.86
N SER A 604 -17.83 34.30 22.49
CA SER A 604 -16.39 34.48 22.77
C SER A 604 -15.45 33.35 22.36
N LYS A 605 -14.14 33.58 22.42
CA LYS A 605 -13.11 32.52 22.26
C LYS A 605 -13.18 31.46 23.38
N ASP A 606 -14.11 31.61 24.32
CA ASP A 606 -14.20 30.89 25.58
C ASP A 606 -15.46 30.01 25.66
N ASP A 607 -16.16 29.74 24.55
CA ASP A 607 -17.27 28.78 24.55
C ASP A 607 -16.76 27.41 25.06
N PRO A 608 -17.25 26.94 26.22
CA PRO A 608 -16.70 25.75 26.87
C PRO A 608 -17.04 24.47 26.10
N VAL A 609 -18.14 24.45 25.34
CA VAL A 609 -18.55 23.29 24.54
C VAL A 609 -17.70 23.19 23.29
N LEU A 610 -17.51 24.31 22.57
CA LEU A 610 -16.61 24.36 21.41
C LEU A 610 -15.18 23.97 21.80
N ASN A 611 -14.64 24.57 22.87
CA ASN A 611 -13.28 24.30 23.31
C ASN A 611 -13.09 22.84 23.75
N SER A 612 -14.02 22.28 24.54
CA SER A 612 -13.95 20.87 24.95
C SER A 612 -14.06 19.89 23.76
N THR A 613 -14.82 20.25 22.73
CA THR A 613 -14.95 19.43 21.50
C THR A 613 -13.67 19.46 20.68
N ILE A 614 -13.03 20.64 20.54
CA ILE A 614 -11.72 20.78 19.90
C ILE A 614 -10.64 20.01 20.66
N ASP A 615 -10.65 20.07 22.00
CA ASP A 615 -9.69 19.34 22.83
C ASP A 615 -9.84 17.83 22.65
N GLU A 616 -11.07 17.32 22.61
CA GLU A 616 -11.33 15.91 22.39
C GLU A 616 -10.93 15.44 20.98
N ALA A 617 -11.18 16.24 19.94
CA ALA A 617 -10.68 15.92 18.60
C ALA A 617 -9.15 15.96 18.52
N THR A 618 -8.50 16.88 19.24
CA THR A 618 -7.04 16.93 19.36
C THR A 618 -6.52 15.67 20.06
N ARG A 619 -7.16 15.21 21.14
CA ARG A 619 -6.84 13.94 21.82
C ARG A 619 -6.98 12.77 20.86
N TYR A 620 -8.10 12.69 20.15
CA TYR A 620 -8.38 11.62 19.22
C TYR A 620 -7.29 11.51 18.15
N PHE A 621 -6.92 12.62 17.54
CA PHE A 621 -5.89 12.63 16.49
C PHE A 621 -4.50 12.28 17.04
N LEU A 622 -4.09 12.84 18.17
CA LEU A 622 -2.81 12.50 18.80
C LEU A 622 -2.75 11.03 19.24
N TYR A 623 -3.85 10.51 19.77
CA TYR A 623 -3.97 9.10 20.10
C TYR A 623 -3.90 8.22 18.85
N TRP A 624 -4.56 8.61 17.76
CA TRP A 624 -4.43 7.90 16.49
C TRP A 624 -2.98 7.89 15.99
N LEU A 625 -2.27 9.03 16.02
CA LEU A 625 -0.84 9.11 15.66
C LEU A 625 0.04 8.20 16.53
N GLU A 626 -0.24 8.12 17.84
CA GLU A 626 0.40 7.17 18.74
C GLU A 626 0.10 5.73 18.31
N GLN A 627 -1.17 5.36 18.14
CA GLN A 627 -1.54 4.01 17.78
C GLN A 627 -0.91 3.58 16.46
N GLU A 628 -0.83 4.48 15.49
CA GLU A 628 -0.09 4.26 14.25
C GLU A 628 1.40 4.02 14.52
N ALA A 629 2.05 4.89 15.30
CA ALA A 629 3.45 4.73 15.66
C ALA A 629 3.75 3.45 16.47
N ILE A 630 2.87 3.05 17.41
CA ILE A 630 2.98 1.85 18.25
C ILE A 630 2.69 0.59 17.44
N TRP A 631 1.66 0.59 16.58
CA TRP A 631 1.38 -0.52 15.69
C TRP A 631 2.60 -0.84 14.81
N HIS A 632 3.40 0.18 14.49
CA HIS A 632 4.68 0.01 13.83
C HIS A 632 5.80 -0.53 14.76
N ASP A 633 5.79 -0.28 16.07
CA ASP A 633 6.81 -0.77 17.03
C ASP A 633 6.53 -2.19 17.57
N VAL A 634 5.28 -2.52 17.93
CA VAL A 634 4.94 -3.87 18.46
C VAL A 634 5.21 -4.97 17.42
N ASN A 635 4.99 -4.67 16.14
CA ASN A 635 5.35 -5.56 15.03
C ASN A 635 6.87 -5.66 14.78
N THR A 636 7.69 -4.71 15.27
CA THR A 636 9.16 -4.91 15.34
C THR A 636 9.53 -5.84 16.49
N ARG A 637 8.88 -5.69 17.66
CA ARG A 637 9.24 -6.38 18.91
C ARG A 637 8.89 -7.86 18.96
N GLU A 638 7.73 -8.26 18.43
CA GLU A 638 7.36 -9.69 18.31
C GLU A 638 8.20 -10.46 17.28
N ASN A 639 8.93 -9.72 16.45
CA ASN A 639 9.96 -10.27 15.57
C ASN A 639 11.36 -10.21 16.20
N THR A 640 11.53 -9.49 17.34
CA THR A 640 12.78 -9.37 18.11
C THR A 640 12.87 -10.16 19.45
N GLN A 641 11.83 -10.92 19.82
CA GLN A 641 11.88 -11.96 20.86
C GLN A 641 11.68 -13.35 20.27
#